data_AF-A0A9P6RX84-F1
#
_entry.id   AF-A0A9P6RX84-F1
#
_cell.length_a   1.000
_cell.length_b   1.000
_cell.length_c   1.000
_cell.angle_alpha   90.00
_cell.angle_beta   90.00
_cell.angle_gamma   90.00
#
_symmetry.space_group_name_H-M   'P 1'
#
loop_
_entity.id
_entity.type
_entity.pdbx_description
1 polymer ?
#
loop_
_entity_poly.entity_id
_entity_poly.type
_entity_poly.pdbx_seq_one_letter_code
_entity_poly.pdbx_strand_id
1 'polypeptide(L)'
;MASSSSSSKVKTIIVGAGVCGLLTAIQLERAGMDYVVVERARTSSPLGSGLSLTPACNYILDQLGLLKEIQQVSYPCAKIDYLRDDLSKVGVMDAGDQISRYGYNGILINRHSLYKVLLSKVPKDKIQWGKRLVNHKQDEHGVEIECEDNLDLPEDADESANNNDNRAKVVYKGDVLIGADGAYSSVRRYMYKSMSAEGIKLPSEDLAPLRFDSNCVVGVTKELSDVEYPVLKEKNGDFYVLIGKEKAIQVYLFTFAEKRIGWYICGRMDKPEVHDEKDFRFSDWKPVAADELCEMVRHYKCPFGGTVGDLMDLTPKGLLSKVMLEDKYFSTWYHKRTVLMGDACHKHLPFGGQGANQAILDSVHLVNQLYGIPSNSLVDINLSFKTYYENRSPNAKEVFKSTSMVASVLSARHILAHGAPHSKSAKVFRRLDIDDETRFQMTFHRNSLLDTEADGTKSGSGSTFQHTLSDAYFPLHDEDDGDGNVVTEPSVESRSGLLPRLPWTRVPDAKDHGTVVSMIRMALDCYVDPKRQGWVDIGDNWDVDTEIGWLEAGLRGYVFASEDKKTVVIGIKGTSLKLFGTGGGPTGNNDKMNDNKMFSCCCGKVDRTWWPVCGCYMGGDQCNQQCLVNDLQADRDEGKSYYSIGLKVLEATKNLFPDANIWLTGHSLGGSVASTIGITKGYPTFTFQSPGDVRFAQRMSLVKPELSEHDLKKLPIWQFGHTADPVFMGTCNGPASTCYSAGYALETKCHLGRTCIYDTVSELGWRQTIQAHTIFTFINVVENWQNMTQGREIVAPCLPQTDCQDCTQWNFV
;
A
#
# COMPACT_ATOMS: atom_id res chain seq x y z
N MET A 1 -61.28 -14.33 10.46
CA MET A 1 -60.55 -13.12 10.88
C MET A 1 -59.45 -13.56 11.83
N ALA A 2 -58.23 -13.76 11.30
CA ALA A 2 -57.04 -13.90 12.12
C ALA A 2 -56.48 -12.49 12.33
N SER A 3 -56.36 -12.05 13.58
CA SER A 3 -55.81 -10.75 13.93
C SER A 3 -54.36 -10.68 13.46
N SER A 4 -54.09 -9.86 12.45
CA SER A 4 -52.75 -9.46 12.04
C SER A 4 -52.10 -8.68 13.19
N SER A 5 -51.28 -9.34 14.01
CA SER A 5 -50.34 -8.63 14.87
C SER A 5 -49.32 -7.96 13.96
N SER A 6 -49.43 -6.63 13.83
CA SER A 6 -48.42 -5.84 13.14
C SER A 6 -47.09 -6.02 13.88
N SER A 7 -46.17 -6.82 13.32
CA SER A 7 -44.77 -6.73 13.70
C SER A 7 -44.36 -5.27 13.47
N SER A 8 -44.08 -4.54 14.55
CA SER A 8 -43.64 -3.15 14.42
C SER A 8 -42.30 -3.15 13.72
N LYS A 9 -42.30 -2.75 12.45
CA LYS A 9 -41.08 -2.62 11.65
C LYS A 9 -40.11 -1.67 12.36
N VAL A 10 -38.82 -1.98 12.27
CA VAL A 10 -37.71 -1.23 12.87
C VAL A 10 -37.82 0.25 12.55
N LYS A 11 -37.73 1.09 13.58
CA LYS A 11 -37.62 2.54 13.42
C LYS A 11 -36.16 2.95 13.25
N THR A 12 -35.83 3.60 12.15
CA THR A 12 -34.45 3.92 11.78
C THR A 12 -34.15 5.42 11.81
N ILE A 13 -33.04 5.81 12.41
CA ILE A 13 -32.50 7.16 12.33
C ILE A 13 -31.36 7.14 11.32
N ILE A 14 -31.40 8.00 10.31
CA ILE A 14 -30.32 8.17 9.33
C ILE A 14 -29.66 9.52 9.58
N VAL A 15 -28.35 9.54 9.82
CA VAL A 15 -27.58 10.78 9.93
C VAL A 15 -26.80 10.98 8.64
N GLY A 16 -27.08 12.08 7.94
CA GLY A 16 -26.56 12.42 6.63
C GLY A 16 -27.60 12.25 5.51
N ALA A 17 -27.92 13.34 4.80
CA ALA A 17 -28.80 13.37 3.64
C ALA A 17 -28.01 13.45 2.33
N GLY A 18 -26.86 12.76 2.24
CA GLY A 18 -26.11 12.56 1.01
C GLY A 18 -26.78 11.53 0.07
N VAL A 19 -26.13 11.21 -1.06
CA VAL A 19 -26.63 10.20 -2.03
C VAL A 19 -27.01 8.89 -1.35
N CYS A 20 -26.13 8.38 -0.47
CA CYS A 20 -26.34 7.13 0.25
C CYS A 20 -27.52 7.23 1.24
N GLY A 21 -27.55 8.27 2.07
CA GLY A 21 -28.62 8.47 3.06
C GLY A 21 -29.99 8.66 2.43
N LEU A 22 -30.08 9.44 1.34
CA LEU A 22 -31.32 9.61 0.59
C LEU A 22 -31.77 8.30 -0.08
N LEU A 23 -30.85 7.52 -0.65
CA LEU A 23 -31.20 6.23 -1.23
C LEU A 23 -31.70 5.26 -0.15
N THR A 24 -31.06 5.23 1.01
CA THR A 24 -31.53 4.44 2.17
C THR A 24 -32.93 4.86 2.59
N ALA A 25 -33.20 6.17 2.68
CA ALA A 25 -34.54 6.69 2.98
C ALA A 25 -35.59 6.26 1.95
N ILE A 26 -35.29 6.34 0.65
CA ILE A 26 -36.20 5.86 -0.42
C ILE A 26 -36.51 4.37 -0.27
N GLN A 27 -35.50 3.56 0.05
CA GLN A 27 -35.69 2.12 0.24
C GLN A 27 -36.55 1.82 1.47
N LEU A 28 -36.32 2.50 2.59
CA LEU A 28 -37.13 2.36 3.81
C LEU A 28 -38.58 2.83 3.58
N GLU A 29 -38.77 3.94 2.86
CA GLU A 29 -40.10 4.45 2.46
C GLU A 29 -40.86 3.39 1.64
N ARG A 30 -40.22 2.82 0.61
CA ARG A 30 -40.83 1.77 -0.22
C ARG A 30 -41.09 0.48 0.56
N ALA A 31 -40.25 0.17 1.54
CA ALA A 31 -40.43 -0.95 2.44
C ALA A 31 -41.51 -0.69 3.51
N GLY A 32 -42.03 0.53 3.62
CA GLY A 32 -42.98 0.95 4.67
C GLY A 32 -42.38 0.83 6.07
N MET A 33 -41.08 1.11 6.22
CA MET A 33 -40.37 1.14 7.51
C MET A 33 -40.34 2.59 8.03
N ASP A 34 -40.46 2.80 9.34
CA ASP A 34 -40.40 4.14 9.91
C ASP A 34 -38.96 4.64 9.95
N TYR A 35 -38.74 5.89 9.53
CA TYR A 35 -37.43 6.51 9.59
C TYR A 35 -37.51 8.02 9.77
N VAL A 36 -36.35 8.62 10.07
CA VAL A 36 -36.08 10.05 9.99
C VAL A 36 -34.65 10.26 9.47
N VAL A 37 -34.47 11.23 8.58
CA VAL A 37 -33.17 11.67 8.09
C VAL A 37 -32.81 12.96 8.80
N VAL A 38 -31.60 13.04 9.33
CA VAL A 38 -31.06 14.20 10.06
C VAL A 38 -29.82 14.68 9.31
N GLU A 39 -29.82 15.94 8.89
CA GLU A 39 -28.73 16.54 8.10
C GLU A 39 -28.26 17.84 8.74
N ARG A 40 -26.93 18.01 8.84
CA ARG A 40 -26.31 19.20 9.43
C ARG A 40 -26.36 20.41 8.50
N ALA A 41 -26.39 20.22 7.19
CA ALA A 41 -26.57 21.31 6.24
C ALA A 41 -27.95 21.96 6.43
N ARG A 42 -28.04 23.28 6.26
CA ARG A 42 -29.32 24.01 6.46
C ARG A 42 -30.25 23.90 5.25
N THR A 43 -29.66 23.70 4.08
CA THR A 43 -30.36 23.60 2.82
C THR A 43 -29.70 22.51 1.99
N SER A 44 -30.43 22.03 0.98
CA SER A 44 -29.84 21.15 -0.02
C SER A 44 -28.76 21.92 -0.80
N SER A 45 -27.48 21.57 -0.60
CA SER A 45 -26.36 22.14 -1.34
C SER A 45 -25.55 21.02 -2.01
N PRO A 46 -25.79 20.75 -3.30
CA PRO A 46 -25.08 19.68 -3.99
C PRO A 46 -23.75 20.22 -4.53
N LEU A 47 -22.73 20.26 -3.67
CA LEU A 47 -21.36 20.54 -4.07
C LEU A 47 -20.74 19.31 -4.77
N GLY A 48 -20.05 19.53 -5.89
CA GLY A 48 -19.36 18.51 -6.68
C GLY A 48 -19.58 18.66 -8.19
N SER A 49 -18.85 17.88 -9.00
CA SER A 49 -19.04 17.84 -10.46
C SER A 49 -19.82 16.59 -10.90
N GLY A 50 -19.15 15.64 -11.56
CA GLY A 50 -19.75 14.44 -12.13
C GLY A 50 -19.59 13.19 -11.28
N LEU A 51 -20.49 12.24 -11.50
CA LEU A 51 -20.39 10.86 -11.02
C LEU A 51 -20.51 9.90 -12.20
N SER A 52 -19.77 8.80 -12.13
CA SER A 52 -19.98 7.64 -12.99
C SER A 52 -20.68 6.56 -12.17
N LEU A 53 -21.87 6.13 -12.60
CA LEU A 53 -22.58 5.01 -12.00
C LEU A 53 -22.42 3.78 -12.90
N THR A 54 -21.98 2.68 -12.29
CA THR A 54 -21.73 1.40 -12.96
C THR A 54 -23.03 0.70 -13.35
N PRO A 55 -22.99 -0.27 -14.29
CA PRO A 55 -24.14 -1.12 -14.61
C PRO A 55 -24.81 -1.75 -13.37
N ALA A 56 -24.03 -2.14 -12.37
CA ALA A 56 -24.53 -2.70 -11.12
C ALA A 56 -25.42 -1.73 -10.34
N CYS A 57 -25.08 -0.44 -10.32
CA CYS A 57 -25.90 0.58 -9.69
C CYS A 57 -27.18 0.84 -10.50
N ASN A 58 -27.09 0.81 -11.83
CA ASN A 58 -28.27 1.04 -12.68
C ASN A 58 -29.30 -0.08 -12.56
N TYR A 59 -28.86 -1.33 -12.39
CA TYR A 59 -29.75 -2.45 -12.04
C TYR A 59 -30.53 -2.17 -10.73
N ILE A 60 -29.84 -1.69 -9.69
CA ILE A 60 -30.46 -1.33 -8.40
C ILE A 60 -31.45 -0.18 -8.56
N LEU A 61 -31.03 0.88 -9.27
CA LEU A 61 -31.88 2.04 -9.51
C LEU A 61 -33.13 1.68 -10.32
N ASP A 62 -33.07 0.68 -11.19
CA ASP A 62 -34.24 0.18 -11.92
C ASP A 62 -35.22 -0.54 -11.01
N GLN A 63 -34.72 -1.42 -10.12
CA GLN A 63 -35.57 -2.08 -9.11
C GLN A 63 -36.27 -1.08 -8.19
N LEU A 64 -35.63 0.05 -7.91
CA LEU A 64 -36.20 1.14 -7.13
C LEU A 64 -37.11 2.06 -7.95
N GLY A 65 -37.27 1.82 -9.26
CA GLY A 65 -38.08 2.62 -10.18
C GLY A 65 -37.51 4.02 -10.45
N LEU A 66 -36.21 4.22 -10.20
CA LEU A 66 -35.52 5.50 -10.32
C LEU A 66 -34.78 5.65 -11.66
N LEU A 67 -34.41 4.53 -12.29
CA LEU A 67 -33.52 4.53 -13.45
C LEU A 67 -34.08 5.38 -14.61
N LYS A 68 -35.38 5.31 -14.91
CA LYS A 68 -35.98 6.06 -16.02
C LYS A 68 -35.85 7.58 -15.86
N GLU A 69 -36.00 8.09 -14.64
CA GLU A 69 -35.84 9.53 -14.37
C GLU A 69 -34.36 9.92 -14.36
N ILE A 70 -33.49 9.07 -13.82
CA ILE A 70 -32.04 9.27 -13.82
C ILE A 70 -31.49 9.30 -15.25
N GLN A 71 -32.00 8.44 -16.14
CA GLN A 71 -31.63 8.40 -17.57
C GLN A 71 -32.02 9.66 -18.34
N GLN A 72 -32.96 10.47 -17.83
CA GLN A 72 -33.31 11.76 -18.46
C GLN A 72 -32.27 12.85 -18.19
N VAL A 73 -31.46 12.67 -17.14
CA VAL A 73 -30.45 13.64 -16.68
C VAL A 73 -29.04 13.03 -16.65
N SER A 74 -28.83 11.97 -17.41
CA SER A 74 -27.54 11.30 -17.55
C SER A 74 -27.31 10.83 -18.98
N TYR A 75 -26.05 10.53 -19.29
CA TYR A 75 -25.69 9.90 -20.55
C TYR A 75 -25.04 8.53 -20.31
N PRO A 76 -25.25 7.56 -21.21
CA PRO A 76 -24.50 6.30 -21.17
C PRO A 76 -23.00 6.60 -21.34
N CYS A 77 -22.14 5.85 -20.65
CA CYS A 77 -20.70 5.99 -20.77
C CYS A 77 -20.04 4.61 -20.68
N ALA A 78 -19.53 4.12 -21.80
CA ALA A 78 -18.83 2.84 -21.89
C ALA A 78 -17.30 3.01 -22.05
N LYS A 79 -16.83 4.23 -22.33
CA LYS A 79 -15.46 4.49 -22.75
C LYS A 79 -14.86 5.68 -22.00
N ILE A 80 -13.60 5.55 -21.62
CA ILE A 80 -12.77 6.62 -21.06
C ILE A 80 -11.50 6.70 -21.90
N ASP A 81 -11.25 7.86 -22.50
CA ASP A 81 -10.02 8.11 -23.26
C ASP A 81 -8.98 8.80 -22.38
N TYR A 82 -7.78 8.24 -22.36
CA TYR A 82 -6.63 8.81 -21.67
C TYR A 82 -5.75 9.50 -22.69
N LEU A 83 -5.52 10.80 -22.50
CA LEU A 83 -4.79 11.67 -23.42
C LEU A 83 -3.67 12.41 -22.67
N ARG A 84 -2.68 12.92 -23.39
CA ARG A 84 -1.75 13.94 -22.87
C ARG A 84 -2.38 15.33 -22.93
N ASP A 85 -1.70 16.28 -22.30
CA ASP A 85 -1.99 17.72 -22.35
C ASP A 85 -2.05 18.34 -23.77
N ASP A 86 -1.42 17.70 -24.75
CA ASP A 86 -1.47 18.07 -26.17
C ASP A 86 -2.50 17.30 -27.01
N LEU A 87 -3.34 16.47 -26.35
CA LEU A 87 -4.34 15.55 -26.90
C LEU A 87 -3.78 14.30 -27.61
N SER A 88 -2.48 14.03 -27.55
CA SER A 88 -1.94 12.74 -27.99
C SER A 88 -2.51 11.59 -27.15
N LYS A 89 -2.80 10.46 -27.80
CA LYS A 89 -3.50 9.34 -27.17
C LYS A 89 -2.55 8.49 -26.35
N VAL A 90 -2.87 8.30 -25.06
CA VAL A 90 -2.15 7.42 -24.13
C VAL A 90 -2.79 6.04 -24.08
N GLY A 91 -4.13 6.00 -24.03
CA GLY A 91 -4.85 4.74 -23.88
C GLY A 91 -6.35 4.91 -23.91
N VAL A 92 -7.05 3.79 -23.80
CA VAL A 92 -8.51 3.77 -23.71
C VAL A 92 -8.92 2.69 -22.71
N MET A 93 -9.84 3.04 -21.82
CA MET A 93 -10.63 2.06 -21.09
C MET A 93 -11.97 1.94 -21.81
N ASP A 94 -12.17 0.81 -22.47
CA ASP A 94 -13.40 0.48 -23.17
C ASP A 94 -14.07 -0.71 -22.49
N ALA A 95 -15.25 -0.49 -21.92
CA ALA A 95 -16.01 -1.53 -21.26
C ALA A 95 -16.74 -2.46 -22.25
N GLY A 96 -16.67 -2.16 -23.55
CA GLY A 96 -17.34 -2.89 -24.63
C GLY A 96 -18.85 -2.80 -24.52
N ASP A 97 -19.53 -3.81 -25.07
CA ASP A 97 -20.98 -3.94 -24.95
C ASP A 97 -21.39 -4.35 -23.54
N GLN A 98 -21.69 -3.34 -22.71
CA GLN A 98 -22.11 -3.54 -21.32
C GLN A 98 -23.55 -4.07 -21.23
N ILE A 99 -24.42 -3.78 -22.20
CA ILE A 99 -25.81 -4.25 -22.20
C ILE A 99 -25.83 -5.77 -22.34
N SER A 100 -25.13 -6.35 -23.31
CA SER A 100 -25.13 -7.83 -23.43
C SER A 100 -24.48 -8.53 -22.23
N ARG A 101 -23.49 -7.88 -21.59
CA ARG A 101 -22.74 -8.46 -20.47
C ARG A 101 -23.45 -8.35 -19.12
N TYR A 102 -24.14 -7.24 -18.87
CA TYR A 102 -24.67 -6.87 -17.56
C TYR A 102 -26.16 -6.46 -17.58
N GLY A 103 -26.77 -6.31 -18.75
CA GLY A 103 -28.14 -5.84 -18.94
C GLY A 103 -28.30 -4.31 -18.92
N TYR A 104 -27.27 -3.57 -18.51
CA TYR A 104 -27.30 -2.11 -18.36
C TYR A 104 -25.97 -1.49 -18.80
N ASN A 105 -26.02 -0.27 -19.33
CA ASN A 105 -24.84 0.57 -19.48
C ASN A 105 -24.52 1.28 -18.16
N GLY A 106 -23.25 1.63 -17.96
CA GLY A 106 -22.86 2.67 -17.01
C GLY A 106 -23.32 4.04 -17.50
N ILE A 107 -23.49 4.98 -16.58
CA ILE A 107 -23.92 6.35 -16.88
C ILE A 107 -23.01 7.40 -16.26
N LEU A 108 -22.83 8.50 -16.96
CA LEU A 108 -22.29 9.75 -16.42
C LEU A 108 -23.44 10.69 -16.06
N ILE A 109 -23.40 11.22 -14.85
CA ILE A 109 -24.44 12.07 -14.31
C ILE A 109 -23.84 13.21 -13.49
N ASN A 110 -24.41 14.40 -13.62
CA ASN A 110 -24.12 15.51 -12.72
C ASN A 110 -24.60 15.15 -11.30
N ARG A 111 -23.71 15.26 -10.30
CA ARG A 111 -24.05 14.94 -8.90
C ARG A 111 -25.27 15.72 -8.40
N HIS A 112 -25.40 16.99 -8.81
CA HIS A 112 -26.55 17.84 -8.48
C HIS A 112 -27.87 17.26 -8.98
N SER A 113 -27.86 16.73 -10.19
CA SER A 113 -29.06 16.18 -10.84
C SER A 113 -29.45 14.85 -10.23
N LEU A 114 -28.48 13.96 -9.97
CA LEU A 114 -28.73 12.74 -9.20
C LEU A 114 -29.34 13.08 -7.83
N TYR A 115 -28.72 14.02 -7.11
CA TYR A 115 -29.18 14.44 -5.79
C TYR A 115 -30.61 14.96 -5.81
N LYS A 116 -30.95 15.82 -6.77
CA LYS A 116 -32.32 16.35 -6.94
C LYS A 116 -33.35 15.26 -7.18
N VAL A 117 -33.02 14.28 -8.04
CA VAL A 117 -33.91 13.14 -8.30
C VAL A 117 -34.14 12.37 -7.00
N LEU A 118 -33.07 12.00 -6.29
CA LEU A 118 -33.20 11.25 -5.02
C LEU A 118 -33.98 12.05 -3.96
N LEU A 119 -33.65 13.33 -3.76
CA LEU A 119 -34.31 14.19 -2.80
C LEU A 119 -35.81 14.31 -3.08
N SER A 120 -36.22 14.36 -4.35
CA SER A 120 -37.63 14.46 -4.75
C SER A 120 -38.47 13.24 -4.37
N LYS A 121 -37.82 12.10 -4.07
CA LYS A 121 -38.48 10.83 -3.72
C LYS A 121 -38.63 10.60 -2.22
N VAL A 122 -38.03 11.45 -1.40
CA VAL A 122 -38.14 11.39 0.06
C VAL A 122 -39.16 12.43 0.53
N PRO A 123 -40.17 12.07 1.35
CA PRO A 123 -41.10 13.03 1.93
C PRO A 123 -40.36 14.13 2.71
N LYS A 124 -40.76 15.39 2.53
CA LYS A 124 -40.04 16.55 3.10
C LYS A 124 -40.04 16.55 4.63
N ASP A 125 -41.11 16.07 5.26
CA ASP A 125 -41.26 15.96 6.71
C ASP A 125 -40.34 14.89 7.32
N LYS A 126 -39.85 13.94 6.51
CA LYS A 126 -38.89 12.93 6.94
C LYS A 126 -37.44 13.44 6.99
N ILE A 127 -37.15 14.62 6.46
CA ILE A 127 -35.80 15.21 6.44
C ILE A 127 -35.72 16.42 7.37
N GLN A 128 -34.84 16.35 8.34
CA GLN A 128 -34.59 17.38 9.34
C GLN A 128 -33.26 18.06 9.06
N TRP A 129 -33.32 19.25 8.45
CA TRP A 129 -32.15 20.06 8.10
C TRP A 129 -31.63 20.87 9.29
N GLY A 130 -30.37 21.29 9.21
CA GLY A 130 -29.70 22.10 10.22
C GLY A 130 -29.50 21.38 11.56
N LYS A 131 -29.52 20.05 11.58
CA LYS A 131 -29.44 19.22 12.78
C LYS A 131 -28.07 18.56 12.87
N ARG A 132 -27.24 19.05 13.79
CA ARG A 132 -25.88 18.53 14.02
C ARG A 132 -25.87 17.57 15.21
N LEU A 133 -25.41 16.34 15.01
CA LEU A 133 -25.26 15.33 16.06
C LEU A 133 -24.25 15.80 17.14
N VAL A 134 -24.68 15.81 18.40
CA VAL A 134 -23.83 16.19 19.55
C VAL A 134 -23.84 15.18 20.70
N ASN A 135 -24.77 14.23 20.68
CA ASN A 135 -24.78 13.13 21.65
C ASN A 135 -25.38 11.86 21.05
N HIS A 136 -24.95 10.72 21.58
CA HIS A 136 -25.39 9.39 21.18
C HIS A 136 -25.41 8.47 22.41
N LYS A 137 -26.52 7.77 22.59
CA LYS A 137 -26.72 6.76 23.63
C LYS A 137 -27.46 5.58 23.03
N GLN A 138 -27.15 4.38 23.49
CA GLN A 138 -27.84 3.17 23.05
C GLN A 138 -27.87 2.14 24.18
N ASP A 139 -28.94 1.35 24.21
CA ASP A 139 -29.15 0.27 25.16
C ASP A 139 -29.78 -0.97 24.49
N GLU A 140 -30.27 -1.92 25.28
CA GLU A 140 -30.90 -3.14 24.78
C GLU A 140 -32.23 -2.90 24.07
N HIS A 141 -32.83 -1.72 24.18
CA HIS A 141 -34.17 -1.40 23.66
C HIS A 141 -34.15 -0.38 22.53
N GLY A 142 -33.15 0.51 22.45
CA GLY A 142 -33.10 1.49 21.38
C GLY A 142 -31.82 2.32 21.34
N VAL A 143 -31.80 3.26 20.40
CA VAL A 143 -30.77 4.29 20.24
C VAL A 143 -31.41 5.67 20.29
N GLU A 144 -30.74 6.57 20.99
CA GLU A 144 -31.10 7.97 21.16
C GLU A 144 -29.94 8.84 20.65
N ILE A 145 -30.28 9.81 19.82
CA ILE A 145 -29.33 10.87 19.43
C ILE A 145 -29.87 12.24 19.84
N GLU A 146 -28.96 13.11 20.27
CA GLU A 146 -29.26 14.52 20.51
C GLU A 146 -28.59 15.34 19.39
N CYS A 147 -29.36 16.25 18.79
CA CYS A 147 -28.88 17.13 17.76
C CYS A 147 -29.09 18.59 18.15
N GLU A 148 -28.08 19.42 17.94
CA GLU A 148 -28.19 20.87 18.05
C GLU A 148 -28.74 21.47 16.77
N ASP A 149 -29.59 22.47 16.93
CA ASP A 149 -30.01 23.32 15.82
C ASP A 149 -28.88 24.30 15.44
N ASN A 150 -28.54 24.35 14.17
CA ASN A 150 -27.55 25.29 13.62
C ASN A 150 -28.15 26.31 12.65
N LEU A 151 -29.48 26.39 12.53
CA LEU A 151 -30.18 27.29 11.59
C LEU A 151 -29.83 28.77 11.82
N ASP A 152 -29.59 29.17 13.07
CA ASP A 152 -29.36 30.57 13.47
C ASP A 152 -27.89 31.02 13.40
N LEU A 153 -26.95 30.17 12.99
CA LEU A 153 -25.54 30.56 12.91
C LEU A 153 -25.24 31.35 11.62
N PRO A 154 -24.20 32.19 11.55
CA PRO A 154 -23.67 32.64 10.25
C PRO A 154 -23.29 31.44 9.36
N GLU A 155 -23.43 31.53 8.03
CA GLU A 155 -22.95 30.47 7.09
C GLU A 155 -21.45 30.18 7.26
N ASP A 156 -20.69 31.17 7.74
CA ASP A 156 -19.24 31.13 7.96
C ASP A 156 -18.82 30.82 9.41
N ALA A 157 -19.74 30.44 10.30
CA ALA A 157 -19.42 30.28 11.73
C ALA A 157 -18.48 29.08 11.98
N ASP A 158 -17.32 29.36 12.60
CA ASP A 158 -16.30 28.38 12.97
C ASP A 158 -16.88 27.27 13.88
N GLU A 159 -16.65 26.00 13.53
CA GLU A 159 -17.08 24.84 14.32
C GLU A 159 -16.44 24.80 15.71
N SER A 160 -15.28 25.44 15.90
CA SER A 160 -14.56 25.52 17.18
C SER A 160 -15.10 26.59 18.14
N ALA A 161 -15.96 27.50 17.67
CA ALA A 161 -16.62 28.51 18.52
C ALA A 161 -17.89 27.98 19.24
N ASN A 162 -18.19 26.68 19.13
CA ASN A 162 -19.48 26.08 19.49
C ASN A 162 -19.57 25.42 20.86
N ASN A 163 -18.94 25.98 21.91
CA ASN A 163 -19.28 25.61 23.30
C ASN A 163 -20.29 26.60 23.89
N ASN A 164 -21.44 26.78 23.24
CA ASN A 164 -22.54 27.52 23.83
C ASN A 164 -23.62 26.52 24.27
N ASP A 165 -23.58 26.13 25.54
CA ASP A 165 -24.43 25.10 26.17
C ASP A 165 -25.95 25.42 26.14
N ASN A 166 -26.32 26.62 25.68
CA ASN A 166 -27.69 27.13 25.66
C ASN A 166 -28.44 26.92 24.34
N ARG A 167 -27.92 26.17 23.37
CA ARG A 167 -28.64 25.90 22.11
C ARG A 167 -29.74 24.86 22.31
N ALA A 168 -30.86 25.05 21.61
CA ALA A 168 -31.94 24.08 21.59
C ALA A 168 -31.46 22.74 21.02
N LYS A 169 -31.61 21.69 21.82
CA LYS A 169 -31.28 20.30 21.44
C LYS A 169 -32.58 19.56 21.13
N VAL A 170 -32.59 18.83 20.03
CA VAL A 170 -33.70 17.96 19.62
C VAL A 170 -33.26 16.51 19.76
N VAL A 171 -34.11 15.69 20.37
CA VAL A 171 -33.82 14.28 20.63
C VAL A 171 -34.58 13.40 19.63
N TYR A 172 -33.87 12.47 19.00
CA TYR A 172 -34.46 11.45 18.13
C TYR A 172 -34.24 10.07 18.73
N LYS A 173 -35.31 9.26 18.76
CA LYS A 173 -35.32 7.88 19.26
C LYS A 173 -35.71 6.91 18.16
N GLY A 174 -34.97 5.82 18.06
CA GLY A 174 -35.22 4.73 17.12
C GLY A 174 -34.65 3.41 17.62
N ASP A 175 -34.86 2.35 16.86
CA ASP A 175 -34.29 1.03 17.12
C ASP A 175 -32.87 0.90 16.56
N VAL A 176 -32.60 1.59 15.44
CA VAL A 176 -31.34 1.55 14.68
C VAL A 176 -30.89 2.96 14.29
N LEU A 177 -29.57 3.21 14.36
CA LEU A 177 -28.91 4.41 13.89
C LEU A 177 -27.98 4.07 12.73
N ILE A 178 -28.20 4.69 11.57
CA ILE A 178 -27.37 4.59 10.37
C ILE A 178 -26.53 5.87 10.22
N GLY A 179 -25.21 5.72 10.28
CA GLY A 179 -24.25 6.76 9.94
C GLY A 179 -23.95 6.77 8.44
N ALA A 180 -24.53 7.72 7.72
CA ALA A 180 -24.30 7.99 6.30
C ALA A 180 -23.76 9.43 6.10
N ASP A 181 -23.02 9.93 7.09
CA ASP A 181 -22.60 11.33 7.28
C ASP A 181 -21.19 11.65 6.74
N GLY A 182 -20.67 10.75 5.89
CA GLY A 182 -19.46 10.99 5.11
C GLY A 182 -18.15 10.62 5.82
N ALA A 183 -17.03 11.04 5.23
CA ALA A 183 -15.69 10.69 5.70
C ALA A 183 -15.45 11.13 7.15
N TYR A 184 -15.94 12.32 7.54
CA TYR A 184 -15.86 12.88 8.90
C TYR A 184 -17.06 12.50 9.76
N SER A 185 -17.40 11.21 9.77
CA SER A 185 -18.61 10.71 10.42
C SER A 185 -18.62 11.04 11.91
N SER A 186 -19.58 11.86 12.33
CA SER A 186 -19.87 12.10 13.74
C SER A 186 -20.44 10.86 14.39
N VAL A 187 -21.26 10.10 13.67
CA VAL A 187 -21.78 8.81 14.15
C VAL A 187 -20.64 7.85 14.50
N ARG A 188 -19.63 7.71 13.62
CA ARG A 188 -18.44 6.89 13.87
C ARG A 188 -17.69 7.33 15.12
N ARG A 189 -17.45 8.64 15.28
CA ARG A 189 -16.76 9.19 16.47
C ARG A 189 -17.48 8.86 17.77
N TYR A 190 -18.80 9.05 17.82
CA TYR A 190 -19.58 8.71 19.02
C TYR A 190 -19.67 7.19 19.26
N MET A 191 -19.80 6.40 18.20
CA MET A 191 -19.76 4.95 18.28
C MET A 191 -18.44 4.46 18.88
N TYR A 192 -17.30 4.96 18.40
CA TYR A 192 -15.96 4.64 18.91
C TYR A 192 -15.76 5.09 20.37
N LYS A 193 -16.31 6.26 20.73
CA LYS A 193 -16.32 6.73 22.12
C LYS A 193 -17.11 5.78 23.04
N SER A 194 -18.28 5.30 22.61
CA SER A 194 -19.07 4.31 23.34
C SER A 194 -18.30 3.00 23.52
N MET A 195 -17.69 2.48 22.45
CA MET A 195 -16.88 1.25 22.49
C MET A 195 -15.69 1.38 23.45
N SER A 196 -14.99 2.52 23.39
CA SER A 196 -13.84 2.79 24.27
C SER A 196 -14.26 2.86 25.75
N ALA A 197 -15.42 3.46 26.05
CA ALA A 197 -15.96 3.52 27.40
C ALA A 197 -16.37 2.13 27.94
N GLU A 198 -16.72 1.20 27.05
CA GLU A 198 -16.98 -0.22 27.36
C GLU A 198 -15.70 -1.07 27.47
N GLY A 199 -14.51 -0.46 27.30
CA GLY A 199 -13.23 -1.16 27.33
C GLY A 199 -12.90 -1.95 26.05
N ILE A 200 -13.66 -1.75 24.97
CA ILE A 200 -13.42 -2.41 23.67
C ILE A 200 -12.27 -1.68 22.96
N LYS A 201 -11.19 -2.41 22.69
CA LYS A 201 -10.03 -1.87 21.97
C LYS A 201 -10.32 -1.80 20.48
N LEU A 202 -10.27 -0.60 19.92
CA LEU A 202 -10.43 -0.37 18.48
C LEU A 202 -9.15 -0.74 17.71
N PRO A 203 -9.27 -1.18 16.44
CA PRO A 203 -8.13 -1.38 15.56
C PRO A 203 -7.29 -0.11 15.41
N SER A 204 -5.97 -0.23 15.39
CA SER A 204 -5.07 0.93 15.23
C SER A 204 -5.25 1.64 13.88
N GLU A 205 -5.63 0.90 12.85
CA GLU A 205 -5.98 1.44 11.52
C GLU A 205 -7.21 2.37 11.56
N ASP A 206 -8.21 2.05 12.37
CA ASP A 206 -9.40 2.90 12.55
C ASP A 206 -9.06 4.20 13.29
N LEU A 207 -8.11 4.14 14.21
CA LEU A 207 -7.65 5.28 15.01
C LEU A 207 -6.61 6.17 14.30
N ALA A 208 -6.02 5.71 13.19
CA ALA A 208 -5.08 6.51 12.42
C ALA A 208 -5.77 7.77 11.84
N PRO A 209 -5.07 8.89 11.67
CA PRO A 209 -5.65 10.08 11.05
C PRO A 209 -6.02 9.82 9.57
N LEU A 210 -6.90 10.66 9.02
CA LEU A 210 -7.17 10.68 7.57
C LEU A 210 -5.93 11.21 6.84
N ARG A 211 -5.53 10.53 5.78
CA ARG A 211 -4.34 10.88 4.98
C ARG A 211 -4.73 11.84 3.87
N PHE A 212 -4.03 12.97 3.75
CA PHE A 212 -4.19 13.92 2.64
C PHE A 212 -2.92 13.92 1.79
N ASP A 213 -2.99 13.34 0.60
CA ASP A 213 -1.84 13.36 -0.32
C ASP A 213 -2.15 14.04 -1.66
N SER A 214 -3.39 14.51 -1.86
CA SER A 214 -3.85 15.07 -3.13
C SER A 214 -4.81 16.24 -2.94
N ASN A 215 -4.62 17.28 -3.75
CA ASN A 215 -5.54 18.40 -3.91
C ASN A 215 -6.41 18.16 -5.13
N CYS A 216 -7.69 18.52 -5.04
CA CYS A 216 -8.61 18.48 -6.17
C CYS A 216 -9.37 19.79 -6.30
N VAL A 217 -9.59 20.26 -7.52
CA VAL A 217 -10.52 21.36 -7.79
C VAL A 217 -11.55 20.85 -8.76
N VAL A 218 -12.82 21.02 -8.43
CA VAL A 218 -13.95 20.56 -9.25
C VAL A 218 -14.76 21.74 -9.75
N GLY A 219 -15.29 21.62 -10.97
CA GLY A 219 -16.13 22.63 -11.60
C GLY A 219 -17.19 22.03 -12.53
N VAL A 220 -18.28 22.77 -12.71
CA VAL A 220 -19.29 22.50 -13.75
C VAL A 220 -19.63 23.79 -14.46
N THR A 221 -19.44 23.81 -15.79
CA THR A 221 -19.70 25.00 -16.59
C THR A 221 -21.16 25.47 -16.45
N LYS A 222 -21.41 26.73 -16.83
CA LYS A 222 -22.77 27.16 -17.21
C LYS A 222 -23.27 26.28 -18.38
N GLU A 223 -24.56 26.35 -18.66
CA GLU A 223 -25.11 25.70 -19.86
C GLU A 223 -24.43 26.29 -21.11
N LEU A 224 -24.00 25.41 -22.00
CA LEU A 224 -23.23 25.74 -23.19
C LEU A 224 -24.06 25.54 -24.46
N SER A 225 -23.70 26.29 -25.51
CA SER A 225 -24.29 26.13 -26.83
C SER A 225 -23.78 24.87 -27.51
N ASP A 226 -24.67 24.03 -28.02
CA ASP A 226 -24.31 22.85 -28.80
C ASP A 226 -23.80 23.20 -30.21
N VAL A 227 -23.92 24.46 -30.64
CA VAL A 227 -23.30 24.97 -31.88
C VAL A 227 -21.81 25.22 -31.67
N GLU A 228 -21.46 25.80 -30.52
CA GLU A 228 -20.08 26.11 -30.14
C GLU A 228 -19.34 24.87 -29.65
N TYR A 229 -20.05 23.98 -28.95
CA TYR A 229 -19.55 22.69 -28.46
C TYR A 229 -20.37 21.54 -29.08
N PRO A 230 -20.09 21.14 -30.35
CA PRO A 230 -20.84 20.10 -31.05
C PRO A 230 -20.92 18.75 -30.33
N VAL A 231 -19.95 18.45 -29.48
CA VAL A 231 -19.93 17.24 -28.62
C VAL A 231 -21.20 17.11 -27.77
N LEU A 232 -21.82 18.23 -27.37
CA LEU A 232 -23.04 18.25 -26.57
C LEU A 232 -24.32 17.90 -27.36
N LYS A 233 -24.23 17.69 -28.69
CA LYS A 233 -25.35 17.19 -29.50
C LYS A 233 -25.54 15.69 -29.33
N GLU A 234 -24.47 14.96 -29.02
CA GLU A 234 -24.50 13.52 -28.87
C GLU A 234 -25.13 13.15 -27.53
N LYS A 235 -25.99 12.12 -27.53
CA LYS A 235 -26.57 11.59 -26.29
C LYS A 235 -25.69 10.49 -25.71
N ASN A 236 -24.40 10.76 -25.64
CA ASN A 236 -23.38 9.86 -25.12
C ASN A 236 -22.48 10.65 -24.16
N GLY A 237 -22.06 9.99 -23.09
CA GLY A 237 -21.22 10.58 -22.07
C GLY A 237 -19.76 10.46 -22.49
N ASP A 238 -19.18 11.58 -22.89
CA ASP A 238 -17.76 11.66 -23.19
C ASP A 238 -16.98 11.81 -21.89
N PHE A 239 -15.94 10.98 -21.75
CA PHE A 239 -15.07 10.99 -20.60
C PHE A 239 -13.60 10.98 -21.05
N TYR A 240 -12.93 12.10 -20.82
CA TYR A 240 -11.50 12.24 -21.04
C TYR A 240 -10.73 12.43 -19.73
N VAL A 241 -9.55 11.82 -19.67
CA VAL A 241 -8.55 12.07 -18.63
C VAL A 241 -7.28 12.57 -19.31
N LEU A 242 -6.93 13.82 -19.07
CA LEU A 242 -5.66 14.41 -19.49
C LEU A 242 -4.60 14.13 -18.43
N ILE A 243 -3.47 13.58 -18.83
CA ILE A 243 -2.31 13.28 -17.98
C ILE A 243 -1.22 14.27 -18.34
N GLY A 244 -0.81 15.12 -17.39
CA GLY A 244 0.26 16.09 -17.59
C GLY A 244 1.62 15.40 -17.83
N LYS A 245 2.43 15.93 -18.76
CA LYS A 245 3.76 15.35 -19.07
C LYS A 245 4.76 15.55 -17.94
N GLU A 246 4.79 16.75 -17.37
CA GLU A 246 5.86 17.14 -16.43
C GLU A 246 5.50 16.96 -14.97
N LYS A 247 4.22 16.99 -14.59
CA LYS A 247 3.77 16.95 -13.19
C LYS A 247 2.66 15.92 -13.01
N ALA A 248 2.56 15.36 -11.81
CA ALA A 248 1.58 14.38 -11.38
C ALA A 248 0.15 14.97 -11.27
N ILE A 249 -0.31 15.64 -12.33
CA ILE A 249 -1.59 16.32 -12.40
C ILE A 249 -2.44 15.66 -13.47
N GLN A 250 -3.69 15.40 -13.11
CA GLN A 250 -4.70 14.84 -14.00
C GLN A 250 -5.86 15.81 -14.13
N VAL A 251 -6.33 16.01 -15.36
CA VAL A 251 -7.55 16.78 -15.63
C VAL A 251 -8.61 15.84 -16.17
N TYR A 252 -9.73 15.76 -15.47
CA TYR A 252 -10.87 14.95 -15.84
C TYR A 252 -11.94 15.83 -16.45
N LEU A 253 -12.53 15.37 -17.56
CA LEU A 253 -13.45 16.13 -18.38
C LEU A 253 -14.64 15.25 -18.78
N PHE A 254 -15.85 15.77 -18.58
CA PHE A 254 -17.10 15.02 -18.73
C PHE A 254 -18.16 15.84 -19.45
N THR A 255 -18.97 15.22 -20.31
CA THR A 255 -20.21 15.81 -20.82
C THR A 255 -21.42 15.35 -20.00
N PHE A 256 -22.38 16.27 -19.78
CA PHE A 256 -23.63 15.97 -19.09
C PHE A 256 -24.87 16.31 -19.93
N ALA A 257 -25.98 15.66 -19.59
CA ALA A 257 -27.28 15.78 -20.27
C ALA A 257 -27.83 17.21 -20.36
N GLU A 258 -27.45 18.06 -19.42
CA GLU A 258 -27.91 19.45 -19.30
C GLU A 258 -27.08 20.43 -20.14
N LYS A 259 -26.39 19.95 -21.20
CA LYS A 259 -25.48 20.73 -22.05
C LYS A 259 -24.41 21.46 -21.23
N ARG A 260 -23.81 20.73 -20.28
CA ARG A 260 -22.76 21.24 -19.39
C ARG A 260 -21.55 20.32 -19.46
N ILE A 261 -20.39 20.91 -19.22
CA ILE A 261 -19.14 20.18 -19.10
C ILE A 261 -18.72 20.19 -17.63
N GLY A 262 -18.55 19.01 -17.08
CA GLY A 262 -17.92 18.81 -15.77
C GLY A 262 -16.42 18.73 -15.94
N TRP A 263 -15.69 19.26 -14.99
CA TRP A 263 -14.26 19.05 -14.90
C TRP A 263 -13.80 18.90 -13.46
N TYR A 264 -12.68 18.22 -13.30
CA TYR A 264 -11.90 18.35 -12.08
C TYR A 264 -10.43 18.12 -12.33
N ILE A 265 -9.60 18.73 -11.48
CA ILE A 265 -8.14 18.69 -11.58
C ILE A 265 -7.66 18.08 -10.29
N CYS A 266 -6.93 16.97 -10.39
CA CYS A 266 -6.29 16.34 -9.24
C CYS A 266 -4.79 16.54 -9.36
N GLY A 267 -4.13 16.95 -8.29
CA GLY A 267 -2.67 17.03 -8.21
C GLY A 267 -2.18 16.44 -6.90
N ARG A 268 -1.14 15.62 -6.96
CA ARG A 268 -0.50 15.10 -5.75
C ARG A 268 0.31 16.19 -5.06
N MET A 269 0.22 16.26 -3.73
CA MET A 269 1.02 17.19 -2.93
C MET A 269 2.42 16.64 -2.69
N ASP A 270 3.44 17.50 -2.73
CA ASP A 270 4.85 17.13 -2.48
C ASP A 270 5.08 16.67 -1.02
N LYS A 271 4.22 17.09 -0.10
CA LYS A 271 4.20 16.62 1.30
C LYS A 271 2.77 16.27 1.70
N PRO A 272 2.50 15.04 2.13
CA PRO A 272 1.19 14.72 2.69
C PRO A 272 1.00 15.46 4.01
N GLU A 273 -0.14 16.13 4.16
CA GLU A 273 -0.54 16.72 5.43
C GLU A 273 -1.31 15.68 6.26
N VAL A 274 -1.13 15.74 7.58
CA VAL A 274 -1.84 14.89 8.53
C VAL A 274 -2.67 15.82 9.40
N HIS A 275 -3.99 15.78 9.22
CA HIS A 275 -4.92 16.53 10.06
C HIS A 275 -5.63 15.58 11.03
N ASP A 276 -5.83 16.02 12.27
CA ASP A 276 -6.72 15.33 13.21
C ASP A 276 -8.17 15.50 12.71
N GLU A 277 -9.03 14.49 12.88
CA GLU A 277 -10.47 14.59 12.55
C GLU A 277 -11.16 15.75 13.28
N LYS A 278 -10.55 16.27 14.36
CA LYS A 278 -11.04 17.41 15.15
C LYS A 278 -10.67 18.78 14.57
N ASP A 279 -9.65 18.85 13.73
CA ASP A 279 -9.13 20.12 13.19
C ASP A 279 -9.76 20.50 11.84
N PHE A 280 -10.58 19.62 11.27
CA PHE A 280 -11.12 19.79 9.93
C PHE A 280 -12.33 20.73 9.88
N ARG A 281 -12.25 21.79 9.07
CA ARG A 281 -13.28 22.82 8.96
C ARG A 281 -14.00 22.72 7.62
N PHE A 282 -15.32 22.59 7.64
CA PHE A 282 -16.14 22.71 6.42
C PHE A 282 -16.02 24.09 5.74
N SER A 283 -15.59 25.11 6.49
CA SER A 283 -15.38 26.48 6.00
C SER A 283 -14.12 26.68 5.15
N ASP A 284 -13.25 25.67 5.02
CA ASP A 284 -12.07 25.73 4.14
C ASP A 284 -12.44 25.56 2.65
N TRP A 285 -13.70 25.23 2.37
CA TRP A 285 -14.23 24.89 1.04
C TRP A 285 -14.92 26.09 0.38
N LYS A 286 -14.25 27.25 0.41
CA LYS A 286 -14.74 28.48 -0.24
C LYS A 286 -14.38 28.49 -1.74
N PRO A 287 -15.23 29.08 -2.59
CA PRO A 287 -14.88 29.34 -3.98
C PRO A 287 -13.84 30.47 -3.99
N VAL A 288 -12.55 30.12 -3.99
CA VAL A 288 -11.48 31.10 -4.17
C VAL A 288 -10.82 30.90 -5.53
N ALA A 289 -10.75 32.02 -6.24
CA ALA A 289 -10.09 32.20 -7.51
C ALA A 289 -8.61 31.83 -7.41
N ALA A 290 -8.13 31.13 -8.43
CA ALA A 290 -6.74 30.72 -8.64
C ALA A 290 -6.17 29.83 -7.52
N ASP A 291 -6.64 28.56 -7.47
CA ASP A 291 -5.79 27.51 -6.93
C ASP A 291 -4.59 27.36 -7.88
N GLU A 292 -3.37 27.29 -7.35
CA GLU A 292 -2.14 27.13 -8.16
C GLU A 292 -2.29 25.95 -9.13
N LEU A 293 -3.01 24.92 -8.72
CA LEU A 293 -3.35 23.75 -9.54
C LEU A 293 -4.14 24.10 -10.81
N CYS A 294 -5.06 25.06 -10.74
CA CYS A 294 -5.82 25.52 -11.91
C CYS A 294 -4.90 26.22 -12.90
N GLU A 295 -4.11 27.19 -12.42
CA GLU A 295 -3.18 27.96 -13.26
C GLU A 295 -2.19 27.05 -14.01
N MET A 296 -1.73 25.99 -13.35
CA MET A 296 -0.81 25.02 -13.93
C MET A 296 -1.37 24.24 -15.12
N VAL A 297 -2.69 24.08 -15.23
CA VAL A 297 -3.31 23.30 -16.32
C VAL A 297 -4.17 24.14 -17.27
N ARG A 298 -4.30 25.46 -17.03
CA ARG A 298 -5.09 26.34 -17.90
C ARG A 298 -4.72 26.22 -19.38
N HIS A 299 -3.42 26.05 -19.66
CA HIS A 299 -2.88 25.97 -21.02
C HIS A 299 -3.06 24.59 -21.68
N TYR A 300 -3.55 23.58 -20.97
CA TYR A 300 -3.76 22.25 -21.55
C TYR A 300 -4.83 22.34 -22.62
N LYS A 301 -4.63 21.61 -23.73
CA LYS A 301 -5.64 21.56 -24.79
C LYS A 301 -6.87 20.81 -24.29
N CYS A 302 -8.04 21.30 -24.66
CA CYS A 302 -9.29 20.64 -24.34
C CYS A 302 -9.75 19.76 -25.52
N PRO A 303 -10.13 18.48 -25.30
CA PRO A 303 -10.69 17.63 -26.35
C PRO A 303 -12.02 18.16 -26.92
N PHE A 304 -12.69 19.07 -26.20
CA PHE A 304 -13.92 19.72 -26.66
C PHE A 304 -13.69 21.02 -27.45
N GLY A 305 -12.42 21.38 -27.71
CA GLY A 305 -12.02 22.63 -28.36
C GLY A 305 -11.49 23.67 -27.37
N GLY A 306 -10.52 24.48 -27.81
CA GLY A 306 -9.86 25.47 -26.96
C GLY A 306 -8.95 24.84 -25.91
N THR A 307 -8.93 25.43 -24.71
CA THR A 307 -8.08 25.04 -23.57
C THR A 307 -8.92 24.70 -22.34
N VAL A 308 -8.31 24.01 -21.37
CA VAL A 308 -8.95 23.74 -20.06
C VAL A 308 -9.26 25.06 -19.34
N GLY A 309 -8.43 26.09 -19.49
CA GLY A 309 -8.67 27.43 -18.94
C GLY A 309 -9.96 28.07 -19.45
N ASP A 310 -10.33 27.85 -20.71
CA ASP A 310 -11.58 28.37 -21.27
C ASP A 310 -12.80 27.75 -20.57
N LEU A 311 -12.76 26.45 -20.26
CA LEU A 311 -13.82 25.78 -19.49
C LEU A 311 -13.92 26.33 -18.06
N MET A 312 -12.78 26.62 -17.42
CA MET A 312 -12.77 27.23 -16.10
C MET A 312 -13.45 28.60 -16.12
N ASP A 313 -13.19 29.41 -17.14
CA ASP A 313 -13.76 30.76 -17.27
C ASP A 313 -15.28 30.72 -17.53
N LEU A 314 -15.77 29.63 -18.12
CA LEU A 314 -17.20 29.35 -18.29
C LEU A 314 -17.87 28.77 -17.04
N THR A 315 -17.12 28.54 -15.95
CA THR A 315 -17.62 27.92 -14.72
C THR A 315 -18.05 28.98 -13.70
N PRO A 316 -19.34 29.04 -13.32
CA PRO A 316 -19.82 29.96 -12.29
C PRO A 316 -19.13 29.70 -10.94
N LYS A 317 -18.77 30.77 -10.21
CA LYS A 317 -18.08 30.65 -8.91
C LYS A 317 -18.79 29.75 -7.90
N GLY A 318 -20.13 29.75 -7.88
CA GLY A 318 -20.92 28.88 -6.99
C GLY A 318 -20.92 27.39 -7.37
N LEU A 319 -20.36 27.04 -8.53
CA LEU A 319 -20.18 25.67 -9.00
C LEU A 319 -18.71 25.24 -9.01
N LEU A 320 -17.83 26.04 -8.39
CA LEU A 320 -16.43 25.71 -8.13
C LEU A 320 -16.27 25.26 -6.68
N SER A 321 -15.50 24.20 -6.46
CA SER A 321 -15.16 23.76 -5.12
C SER A 321 -13.75 23.18 -5.10
N LYS A 322 -12.93 23.62 -4.13
CA LYS A 322 -11.66 22.97 -3.81
C LYS A 322 -11.93 21.83 -2.86
N VAL A 323 -11.38 20.66 -3.17
CA VAL A 323 -11.59 19.38 -2.51
C VAL A 323 -10.29 18.78 -2.05
N MET A 324 -10.12 18.65 -0.74
CA MET A 324 -9.05 17.83 -0.18
C MET A 324 -9.41 16.35 -0.37
N LEU A 325 -8.54 15.60 -1.04
CA LEU A 325 -8.78 14.19 -1.30
C LEU A 325 -8.13 13.35 -0.22
N GLU A 326 -8.98 12.74 0.58
CA GLU A 326 -8.62 11.75 1.58
C GLU A 326 -9.11 10.37 1.17
N ASP A 327 -8.42 9.34 1.63
CA ASP A 327 -8.87 7.97 1.51
C ASP A 327 -8.60 7.18 2.79
N LYS A 328 -9.56 6.35 3.17
CA LYS A 328 -9.42 5.46 4.31
C LYS A 328 -10.46 4.35 4.29
N TYR A 329 -10.00 3.17 4.65
CA TYR A 329 -10.85 2.04 4.98
C TYR A 329 -10.90 1.87 6.50
N PHE A 330 -12.11 1.79 7.06
CA PHE A 330 -12.35 1.49 8.46
C PHE A 330 -12.78 0.03 8.60
N SER A 331 -12.24 -0.69 9.58
CA SER A 331 -12.57 -2.08 9.87
C SER A 331 -13.76 -2.23 10.81
N THR A 332 -14.09 -1.21 11.62
CA THR A 332 -15.24 -1.24 12.53
C THR A 332 -16.44 -0.48 11.94
N TRP A 333 -17.44 -1.20 11.43
CA TRP A 333 -18.61 -0.63 10.75
C TRP A 333 -19.86 -0.52 11.62
N TYR A 334 -19.93 -1.23 12.74
CA TYR A 334 -21.11 -1.22 13.60
C TYR A 334 -20.76 -1.54 15.05
N HIS A 335 -21.62 -1.10 15.95
CA HIS A 335 -21.61 -1.48 17.36
C HIS A 335 -23.03 -1.36 17.93
N LYS A 336 -23.55 -2.46 18.49
CA LYS A 336 -24.89 -2.56 19.06
C LYS A 336 -25.99 -2.15 18.06
N ARG A 337 -26.59 -0.97 18.23
CA ARG A 337 -27.72 -0.45 17.42
C ARG A 337 -27.26 0.58 16.39
N THR A 338 -25.96 0.80 16.28
CA THR A 338 -25.35 1.80 15.39
C THR A 338 -24.56 1.10 14.29
N VAL A 339 -24.76 1.52 13.04
CA VAL A 339 -24.11 0.97 11.84
C VAL A 339 -23.73 2.08 10.87
N LEU A 340 -22.63 1.92 10.16
CA LEU A 340 -22.04 2.88 9.24
C LEU A 340 -22.15 2.40 7.78
N MET A 341 -22.17 3.34 6.83
CA MET A 341 -22.18 3.06 5.39
C MET A 341 -21.52 4.16 4.55
N GLY A 342 -21.13 3.81 3.32
CA GLY A 342 -20.51 4.72 2.37
C GLY A 342 -19.16 5.25 2.87
N ASP A 343 -18.90 6.53 2.63
CA ASP A 343 -17.66 7.21 3.04
C ASP A 343 -17.38 7.14 4.56
N ALA A 344 -18.38 6.84 5.40
CA ALA A 344 -18.15 6.60 6.83
C ALA A 344 -17.39 5.29 7.13
N CYS A 345 -17.38 4.36 6.17
CA CYS A 345 -16.72 3.04 6.24
C CYS A 345 -15.54 2.91 5.28
N HIS A 346 -15.68 3.40 4.05
CA HIS A 346 -14.70 3.23 2.98
C HIS A 346 -14.65 4.49 2.12
N LYS A 347 -13.85 5.44 2.54
CA LYS A 347 -13.64 6.69 1.82
C LYS A 347 -12.66 6.44 0.67
N HIS A 348 -13.13 6.54 -0.57
CA HIS A 348 -12.31 6.37 -1.77
C HIS A 348 -11.75 7.70 -2.30
N LEU A 349 -10.56 7.64 -2.90
CA LEU A 349 -10.12 8.66 -3.84
C LEU A 349 -10.99 8.64 -5.11
N PRO A 350 -11.24 9.80 -5.76
CA PRO A 350 -12.16 9.90 -6.91
C PRO A 350 -11.63 9.21 -8.18
N PHE A 351 -10.34 8.88 -8.25
CA PHE A 351 -9.69 8.33 -9.47
C PHE A 351 -10.33 7.05 -10.01
N GLY A 352 -10.88 6.19 -9.14
CA GLY A 352 -11.57 4.97 -9.57
C GLY A 352 -13.07 5.12 -9.79
N GLY A 353 -13.67 6.28 -9.43
CA GLY A 353 -15.10 6.52 -9.55
C GLY A 353 -16.00 5.61 -8.68
N GLN A 354 -15.45 4.92 -7.67
CA GLN A 354 -16.19 3.85 -6.97
C GLN A 354 -16.93 4.28 -5.70
N GLY A 355 -16.63 5.42 -5.09
CA GLY A 355 -17.22 5.80 -3.79
C GLY A 355 -18.76 5.80 -3.78
N ALA A 356 -19.39 6.51 -4.72
CA ALA A 356 -20.84 6.51 -4.85
C ALA A 356 -21.42 5.13 -5.19
N ASN A 357 -20.72 4.35 -6.03
CA ASN A 357 -21.15 3.00 -6.40
C ASN A 357 -21.17 2.06 -5.18
N GLN A 358 -20.11 2.08 -4.35
CA GLN A 358 -20.04 1.27 -3.14
C GLN A 358 -21.07 1.70 -2.10
N ALA A 359 -21.31 3.00 -1.95
CA ALA A 359 -22.33 3.51 -1.04
C ALA A 359 -23.76 3.08 -1.45
N ILE A 360 -24.07 3.06 -2.75
CA ILE A 360 -25.35 2.53 -3.26
C ILE A 360 -25.49 1.04 -2.90
N LEU A 361 -24.44 0.25 -3.09
CA LEU A 361 -24.43 -1.18 -2.74
C LEU A 361 -24.62 -1.39 -1.22
N ASP A 362 -23.97 -0.57 -0.38
CA ASP A 362 -24.14 -0.63 1.06
C ASP A 362 -25.58 -0.41 1.48
N SER A 363 -26.20 0.64 0.93
CA SER A 363 -27.58 1.02 1.22
C SER A 363 -28.54 -0.14 0.95
N VAL A 364 -28.43 -0.79 -0.21
CA VAL A 364 -29.27 -1.95 -0.57
C VAL A 364 -29.02 -3.14 0.35
N HIS A 365 -27.75 -3.50 0.58
CA HIS A 365 -27.44 -4.64 1.43
C HIS A 365 -27.96 -4.44 2.85
N LEU A 366 -27.74 -3.25 3.43
CA LEU A 366 -28.17 -2.98 4.80
C LEU A 366 -29.70 -2.94 4.92
N VAL A 367 -30.40 -2.26 4.00
CA VAL A 367 -31.87 -2.21 4.06
C VAL A 367 -32.48 -3.60 3.86
N ASN A 368 -31.92 -4.44 3.00
CA ASN A 368 -32.36 -5.82 2.87
C ASN A 368 -32.18 -6.63 4.16
N GLN A 369 -31.06 -6.44 4.86
CA GLN A 369 -30.85 -7.07 6.17
C GLN A 369 -31.86 -6.57 7.20
N LEU A 370 -32.09 -5.26 7.28
CA LEU A 370 -33.04 -4.65 8.21
C LEU A 370 -34.50 -5.03 7.93
N TYR A 371 -34.88 -5.16 6.66
CA TYR A 371 -36.22 -5.58 6.27
C TYR A 371 -36.53 -7.02 6.68
N GLY A 372 -35.52 -7.88 6.67
CA GLY A 372 -35.64 -9.30 6.97
C GLY A 372 -35.56 -9.68 8.45
N ILE A 373 -35.37 -8.72 9.38
CA ILE A 373 -35.17 -9.08 10.78
C ILE A 373 -36.46 -9.55 11.45
N PRO A 374 -36.40 -10.59 12.30
CA PRO A 374 -37.60 -11.17 12.93
C PRO A 374 -38.14 -10.31 14.08
N SER A 375 -37.28 -9.54 14.76
CA SER A 375 -37.66 -8.61 15.83
C SER A 375 -36.67 -7.46 15.94
N ASN A 376 -37.01 -6.41 16.71
CA ASN A 376 -36.11 -5.30 17.03
C ASN A 376 -35.17 -5.59 18.22
N SER A 377 -35.00 -6.88 18.59
CA SER A 377 -34.06 -7.29 19.62
C SER A 377 -32.63 -6.90 19.23
N LEU A 378 -31.80 -6.61 20.24
CA LEU A 378 -30.40 -6.27 20.01
C LEU A 378 -29.64 -7.40 19.30
N VAL A 379 -30.02 -8.66 19.55
CA VAL A 379 -29.40 -9.85 18.92
C VAL A 379 -29.69 -9.89 17.43
N ASP A 380 -30.95 -9.73 17.04
CA ASP A 380 -31.36 -9.77 15.63
C ASP A 380 -30.76 -8.60 14.84
N ILE A 381 -30.73 -7.41 15.45
CA ILE A 381 -30.10 -6.23 14.86
C ILE A 381 -28.59 -6.45 14.66
N ASN A 382 -27.87 -6.95 15.67
CA ASN A 382 -26.44 -7.23 15.52
C ASN A 382 -26.17 -8.32 14.48
N LEU A 383 -27.02 -9.34 14.39
CA LEU A 383 -26.88 -10.37 13.35
C LEU A 383 -27.07 -9.77 11.95
N SER A 384 -28.04 -8.86 11.79
CA SER A 384 -28.27 -8.14 10.54
C SER A 384 -27.06 -7.28 10.15
N PHE A 385 -26.45 -6.56 11.11
CA PHE A 385 -25.26 -5.74 10.87
C PHE A 385 -24.02 -6.59 10.58
N LYS A 386 -23.86 -7.70 11.29
CA LYS A 386 -22.80 -8.67 11.03
C LYS A 386 -22.89 -9.21 9.60
N THR A 387 -24.09 -9.60 9.18
CA THR A 387 -24.33 -10.14 7.83
C THR A 387 -24.09 -9.08 6.75
N TYR A 388 -24.51 -7.83 7.01
CA TYR A 388 -24.18 -6.69 6.15
C TYR A 388 -22.66 -6.50 6.04
N TYR A 389 -21.95 -6.47 7.17
CA TYR A 389 -20.49 -6.33 7.22
C TYR A 389 -19.79 -7.46 6.46
N GLU A 390 -20.08 -8.72 6.76
CA GLU A 390 -19.44 -9.88 6.12
C GLU A 390 -19.62 -9.90 4.60
N ASN A 391 -20.77 -9.41 4.09
CA ASN A 391 -21.03 -9.33 2.66
C ASN A 391 -20.36 -8.12 1.98
N ARG A 392 -20.23 -6.99 2.69
CA ARG A 392 -19.81 -5.71 2.10
C ARG A 392 -18.36 -5.37 2.35
N SER A 393 -17.86 -5.55 3.57
CA SER A 393 -16.51 -5.15 3.99
C SER A 393 -15.40 -5.74 3.12
N PRO A 394 -15.36 -7.06 2.82
CA PRO A 394 -14.31 -7.63 1.97
C PRO A 394 -14.29 -7.01 0.56
N ASN A 395 -15.47 -6.87 -0.06
CA ASN A 395 -15.61 -6.29 -1.40
C ASN A 395 -15.25 -4.81 -1.40
N ALA A 396 -15.74 -4.04 -0.43
CA ALA A 396 -15.41 -2.62 -0.29
C ALA A 396 -13.91 -2.41 -0.07
N LYS A 397 -13.25 -3.27 0.71
CA LYS A 397 -11.80 -3.24 0.96
C LYS A 397 -10.99 -3.50 -0.31
N GLU A 398 -11.38 -4.48 -1.13
CA GLU A 398 -10.69 -4.76 -2.39
C GLU A 398 -10.89 -3.65 -3.43
N VAL A 399 -12.11 -3.08 -3.50
CA VAL A 399 -12.37 -1.92 -4.36
C VAL A 399 -11.58 -0.70 -3.85
N PHE A 400 -11.47 -0.51 -2.54
CA PHE A 400 -10.68 0.57 -1.93
C PHE A 400 -9.21 0.47 -2.33
N LYS A 401 -8.60 -0.70 -2.15
CA LYS A 401 -7.22 -0.96 -2.59
C LYS A 401 -7.04 -0.70 -4.09
N SER A 402 -8.00 -1.13 -4.90
CA SER A 402 -7.97 -0.92 -6.36
C SER A 402 -8.05 0.57 -6.71
N THR A 403 -8.88 1.36 -6.02
CA THR A 403 -8.95 2.82 -6.24
C THR A 403 -7.66 3.53 -5.84
N SER A 404 -7.02 3.16 -4.73
CA SER A 404 -5.74 3.76 -4.31
C SER A 404 -4.59 3.34 -5.24
N MET A 405 -4.65 2.12 -5.81
CA MET A 405 -3.72 1.67 -6.85
C MET A 405 -3.84 2.51 -8.13
N VAL A 406 -5.07 2.69 -8.65
CA VAL A 406 -5.32 3.51 -9.84
C VAL A 406 -4.85 4.95 -9.62
N ALA A 407 -5.15 5.53 -8.45
CA ALA A 407 -4.66 6.85 -8.07
C ALA A 407 -3.13 6.92 -8.12
N SER A 408 -2.45 5.91 -7.58
CA SER A 408 -0.98 5.84 -7.58
C SER A 408 -0.42 5.71 -8.99
N VAL A 409 -1.04 4.91 -9.87
CA VAL A 409 -0.64 4.75 -11.27
C VAL A 409 -0.79 6.05 -12.05
N LEU A 410 -1.94 6.73 -11.91
CA LEU A 410 -2.23 7.95 -12.66
C LEU A 410 -1.49 9.19 -12.14
N SER A 411 -1.11 9.19 -10.86
CA SER A 411 -0.34 10.27 -10.21
C SER A 411 1.16 9.99 -10.12
N ALA A 412 1.62 8.86 -10.61
CA ALA A 412 3.03 8.57 -10.67
C ALA A 412 3.68 9.23 -11.90
N ARG A 413 4.75 10.00 -11.70
CA ARG A 413 5.71 10.33 -12.78
C ARG A 413 6.40 9.07 -13.33
N HIS A 414 6.51 8.05 -12.47
CA HIS A 414 7.15 6.75 -12.72
C HIS A 414 6.26 5.68 -12.08
N ILE A 415 5.50 4.92 -12.88
CA ILE A 415 4.58 3.92 -12.33
C ILE A 415 5.41 2.89 -11.57
N LEU A 416 5.17 2.72 -10.27
CA LEU A 416 5.51 1.48 -9.56
C LEU A 416 4.26 0.60 -9.58
N ALA A 417 4.12 -0.29 -10.57
CA ALA A 417 2.89 -1.08 -10.71
C ALA A 417 2.80 -2.17 -9.65
N HIS A 418 1.68 -2.21 -8.93
CA HIS A 418 1.22 -3.37 -8.16
C HIS A 418 0.60 -4.40 -9.11
N GLY A 419 1.05 -5.65 -9.06
CA GLY A 419 0.30 -6.76 -9.66
C GLY A 419 -1.06 -6.95 -8.96
N ALA A 420 -2.10 -7.27 -9.73
CA ALA A 420 -3.46 -7.43 -9.23
C ALA A 420 -3.60 -8.45 -8.06
N PRO A 421 -4.60 -8.30 -7.16
CA PRO A 421 -4.67 -8.96 -5.85
C PRO A 421 -4.77 -10.50 -5.83
N HIS A 422 -4.91 -11.15 -6.99
CA HIS A 422 -5.18 -12.59 -7.09
C HIS A 422 -4.10 -13.40 -7.81
N SER A 423 -2.97 -12.81 -8.18
CA SER A 423 -1.80 -13.59 -8.61
C SER A 423 -0.84 -13.79 -7.45
N LYS A 424 -0.14 -14.93 -7.40
CA LYS A 424 0.93 -15.24 -6.43
C LYS A 424 2.13 -14.27 -6.49
N SER A 425 2.03 -13.18 -7.26
CA SER A 425 3.03 -12.13 -7.48
C SER A 425 2.69 -10.81 -6.76
N ALA A 426 1.82 -10.83 -5.74
CA ALA A 426 1.14 -9.65 -5.19
C ALA A 426 1.98 -8.63 -4.37
N LYS A 427 3.31 -8.60 -4.40
CA LYS A 427 4.09 -7.59 -3.63
C LYS A 427 5.44 -7.23 -4.27
N VAL A 428 5.42 -6.81 -5.53
CA VAL A 428 6.61 -6.61 -6.36
C VAL A 428 6.49 -5.23 -7.04
N PHE A 429 7.31 -4.26 -6.64
CA PHE A 429 7.32 -2.91 -7.24
C PHE A 429 8.07 -2.95 -8.59
N ARG A 430 7.39 -2.62 -9.70
CA ARG A 430 8.01 -2.46 -11.03
C ARG A 430 8.04 -1.00 -11.44
N ARG A 431 9.21 -0.41 -11.74
CA ARG A 431 9.29 0.87 -12.47
C ARG A 431 8.80 0.67 -13.90
N LEU A 432 7.76 1.41 -14.28
CA LEU A 432 7.21 1.54 -15.62
C LEU A 432 7.30 3.03 -15.96
N ASP A 433 8.29 3.39 -16.76
CA ASP A 433 8.37 4.72 -17.36
C ASP A 433 7.31 4.79 -18.47
N ILE A 434 6.42 5.78 -18.38
CA ILE A 434 5.39 5.99 -19.40
C ILE A 434 5.98 6.89 -20.49
N ASP A 435 6.59 6.29 -21.51
CA ASP A 435 7.03 7.03 -22.69
C ASP A 435 5.87 7.29 -23.68
N ASP A 436 6.18 7.98 -24.78
CA ASP A 436 5.21 8.33 -25.82
C ASP A 436 4.69 7.10 -26.62
N GLU A 437 5.35 5.94 -26.50
CA GLU A 437 4.95 4.70 -27.18
C GLU A 437 4.12 3.76 -26.28
N THR A 438 4.12 4.01 -24.96
CA THR A 438 3.45 3.17 -23.96
C THR A 438 1.93 3.22 -24.12
N ARG A 439 1.34 2.10 -24.57
CA ARG A 439 -0.11 1.94 -24.71
C ARG A 439 -0.71 1.24 -23.49
N PHE A 440 -1.65 1.89 -22.82
CA PHE A 440 -2.38 1.26 -21.70
C PHE A 440 -3.57 0.45 -22.19
N GLN A 441 -3.67 -0.80 -21.73
CA GLN A 441 -4.86 -1.64 -21.86
C GLN A 441 -5.27 -2.14 -20.48
N MET A 442 -6.44 -1.71 -20.00
CA MET A 442 -7.07 -2.23 -18.79
C MET A 442 -8.06 -3.34 -19.14
N THR A 443 -7.85 -4.54 -18.63
CA THR A 443 -8.75 -5.70 -18.80
C THR A 443 -9.46 -6.04 -17.49
N PHE A 444 -10.78 -6.24 -17.54
CA PHE A 444 -11.58 -6.69 -16.40
C PHE A 444 -11.77 -8.22 -16.47
N HIS A 445 -11.21 -8.96 -15.52
CA HIS A 445 -11.44 -10.41 -15.39
C HIS A 445 -12.57 -10.70 -14.39
N ARG A 446 -13.55 -11.51 -14.79
CA ARG A 446 -14.62 -12.05 -13.92
C ARG A 446 -14.04 -13.16 -13.04
N ASN A 447 -14.34 -13.12 -11.75
CA ASN A 447 -14.24 -14.19 -10.74
C ASN A 447 -13.45 -15.45 -11.11
N SER A 448 -12.39 -15.71 -10.35
CA SER A 448 -11.77 -17.02 -10.18
C SER A 448 -12.79 -18.05 -9.70
N LEU A 449 -13.40 -18.79 -10.62
CA LEU A 449 -13.88 -20.16 -10.44
C LEU A 449 -14.14 -20.74 -11.84
N LEU A 450 -13.34 -21.77 -12.16
CA LEU A 450 -13.41 -22.71 -13.28
C LEU A 450 -12.78 -22.29 -14.62
N ASP A 451 -11.75 -23.06 -14.98
CA ASP A 451 -11.19 -23.28 -16.30
C ASP A 451 -12.27 -23.35 -17.40
N THR A 452 -12.00 -22.73 -18.55
CA THR A 452 -12.11 -23.39 -19.86
C THR A 452 -11.47 -22.53 -20.96
N GLU A 453 -10.32 -23.01 -21.40
CA GLU A 453 -9.65 -22.99 -22.71
C GLU A 453 -10.19 -22.12 -23.86
N ALA A 454 -9.29 -21.31 -24.43
CA ALA A 454 -8.78 -21.38 -25.81
C ALA A 454 -7.67 -20.29 -25.95
N ASP A 455 -6.45 -20.51 -26.43
CA ASP A 455 -5.92 -21.56 -27.31
C ASP A 455 -4.38 -21.67 -27.15
N GLY A 456 -3.86 -22.90 -27.14
CA GLY A 456 -2.47 -23.19 -27.53
C GLY A 456 -1.33 -23.14 -26.50
N THR A 457 -1.30 -24.04 -25.51
CA THR A 457 -0.18 -25.00 -25.23
C THR A 457 -0.40 -25.75 -23.91
N LYS A 458 -0.40 -27.09 -24.00
CA LYS A 458 -0.60 -28.02 -22.88
C LYS A 458 0.68 -28.23 -22.06
N SER A 459 0.54 -28.20 -20.74
CA SER A 459 0.97 -29.23 -19.76
C SER A 459 0.73 -28.63 -18.36
N GLY A 460 0.05 -29.22 -17.38
CA GLY A 460 -0.03 -30.62 -17.01
C GLY A 460 0.31 -30.70 -15.51
N SER A 461 -0.67 -31.13 -14.70
CA SER A 461 -0.61 -31.60 -13.31
C SER A 461 -0.06 -30.70 -12.20
N GLY A 462 -0.85 -30.56 -11.14
CA GLY A 462 -0.38 -30.11 -9.85
C GLY A 462 0.61 -31.09 -9.21
N SER A 463 1.59 -30.51 -8.53
CA SER A 463 2.29 -31.13 -7.41
C SER A 463 2.85 -30.02 -6.54
N THR A 464 2.52 -30.09 -5.26
CA THR A 464 3.11 -29.32 -4.18
C THR A 464 4.60 -29.63 -4.14
N PHE A 465 5.45 -28.74 -4.65
CA PHE A 465 6.89 -28.89 -4.55
C PHE A 465 7.43 -28.17 -3.31
N GLN A 466 7.44 -28.89 -2.19
CA GLN A 466 8.50 -28.72 -1.19
C GLN A 466 9.77 -29.35 -1.79
N HIS A 467 10.64 -28.52 -2.35
CA HIS A 467 12.03 -28.93 -2.57
C HIS A 467 12.88 -28.24 -1.51
N THR A 468 13.26 -28.99 -0.49
CA THR A 468 14.46 -28.71 0.30
C THR A 468 15.66 -28.81 -0.65
N LEU A 469 16.52 -27.80 -0.68
CA LEU A 469 17.77 -27.76 -1.48
C LEU A 469 18.82 -28.81 -1.04
N SER A 470 18.45 -29.79 -0.22
CA SER A 470 19.37 -30.80 0.32
C SER A 470 19.93 -31.76 -0.73
N ASP A 471 19.35 -31.81 -1.93
CA ASP A 471 19.64 -32.87 -2.91
C ASP A 471 20.36 -32.39 -4.17
N ALA A 472 20.68 -31.09 -4.30
CA ALA A 472 21.33 -30.53 -5.48
C ALA A 472 22.81 -30.20 -5.21
N TYR A 473 23.67 -31.21 -5.33
CA TYR A 473 25.12 -31.08 -5.22
C TYR A 473 25.72 -30.55 -6.54
N PHE A 474 26.31 -29.35 -6.52
CA PHE A 474 27.02 -28.78 -7.69
C PHE A 474 28.51 -28.51 -7.36
N PRO A 475 29.49 -29.12 -8.04
CA PRO A 475 30.90 -28.76 -7.88
C PRO A 475 31.25 -27.48 -8.65
N LEU A 476 31.99 -26.57 -8.01
CA LEU A 476 32.73 -25.50 -8.70
C LEU A 476 34.15 -26.04 -8.93
N HIS A 477 34.62 -26.10 -10.18
CA HIS A 477 36.00 -26.42 -10.51
C HIS A 477 36.80 -25.12 -10.62
N ASP A 478 37.89 -25.01 -9.85
CA ASP A 478 38.91 -23.99 -10.00
C ASP A 478 39.89 -24.47 -11.08
N GLU A 479 39.80 -23.96 -12.32
CA GLU A 479 40.91 -24.00 -13.28
C GLU A 479 41.23 -22.57 -13.75
N ASP A 480 42.52 -22.28 -13.73
CA ASP A 480 43.16 -20.97 -13.82
C ASP A 480 43.49 -20.68 -15.30
N ASP A 481 42.55 -20.06 -16.02
CA ASP A 481 42.76 -19.64 -17.42
C ASP A 481 43.06 -18.13 -17.44
N GLY A 482 44.33 -17.80 -17.70
CA GLY A 482 44.93 -16.47 -17.57
C GLY A 482 44.50 -15.41 -18.60
N ASP A 483 43.21 -15.10 -18.66
CA ASP A 483 42.73 -13.83 -19.23
C ASP A 483 41.82 -13.13 -18.22
N GLY A 484 42.22 -11.93 -17.79
CA GLY A 484 41.63 -11.23 -16.66
C GLY A 484 40.19 -10.78 -16.89
N ASN A 485 39.33 -11.12 -15.94
CA ASN A 485 37.90 -10.79 -15.77
C ASN A 485 36.91 -11.72 -16.49
N VAL A 486 36.16 -12.46 -15.67
CA VAL A 486 35.07 -13.42 -15.97
C VAL A 486 35.52 -14.88 -16.15
N VAL A 487 35.16 -15.74 -15.18
CA VAL A 487 35.29 -17.21 -15.29
C VAL A 487 34.11 -17.77 -16.10
N THR A 488 34.38 -18.52 -17.17
CA THR A 488 33.37 -19.19 -18.02
C THR A 488 33.10 -20.65 -17.61
N GLU A 489 31.81 -21.04 -17.64
CA GLU A 489 31.17 -22.37 -17.53
C GLU A 489 31.77 -23.47 -16.61
N PRO A 490 30.98 -24.04 -15.66
CA PRO A 490 31.23 -25.38 -15.14
C PRO A 490 30.79 -26.43 -16.17
N SER A 491 31.70 -27.33 -16.57
CA SER A 491 31.35 -28.50 -17.38
C SER A 491 30.53 -29.51 -16.55
N VAL A 492 29.35 -29.89 -17.06
CA VAL A 492 28.44 -30.84 -16.41
C VAL A 492 28.49 -32.17 -17.18
N GLU A 493 29.26 -33.14 -16.69
CA GLU A 493 29.11 -34.54 -17.14
C GLU A 493 28.07 -35.27 -16.29
N SER A 494 27.01 -35.74 -16.94
CA SER A 494 25.85 -36.37 -16.31
C SER A 494 26.06 -37.86 -16.04
N ARG A 495 25.64 -38.32 -14.87
CA ARG A 495 24.98 -39.64 -14.73
C ARG A 495 23.65 -39.43 -14.01
N SER A 496 22.56 -39.68 -14.74
CA SER A 496 21.15 -39.52 -14.37
C SER A 496 20.60 -38.08 -14.45
N GLY A 497 19.55 -37.91 -15.27
CA GLY A 497 19.11 -36.61 -15.79
C GLY A 497 18.15 -35.81 -14.90
N LEU A 498 18.06 -34.53 -15.26
CA LEU A 498 17.17 -33.46 -14.79
C LEU A 498 17.48 -32.86 -13.40
N LEU A 499 18.48 -31.98 -13.33
CA LEU A 499 18.54 -30.87 -12.37
C LEU A 499 18.30 -29.53 -13.09
N PRO A 500 17.70 -28.52 -12.44
CA PRO A 500 17.48 -27.20 -13.04
C PRO A 500 18.81 -26.50 -13.34
N ARG A 501 18.90 -25.82 -14.50
CA ARG A 501 20.02 -24.94 -14.84
C ARG A 501 20.14 -23.82 -13.79
N LEU A 502 21.36 -23.51 -13.36
CA LEU A 502 21.62 -22.35 -12.50
C LEU A 502 21.10 -21.08 -13.21
N PRO A 503 20.47 -20.14 -12.50
CA PRO A 503 19.84 -18.97 -13.12
C PRO A 503 20.83 -17.86 -13.52
N TRP A 504 22.14 -18.11 -13.50
CA TRP A 504 23.17 -17.19 -13.97
C TRP A 504 24.19 -17.93 -14.85
N THR A 505 24.80 -17.17 -15.75
CA THR A 505 25.87 -17.63 -16.65
C THR A 505 27.23 -17.00 -16.29
N ARG A 506 27.24 -15.98 -15.42
CA ARG A 506 28.43 -15.27 -14.94
C ARG A 506 28.35 -15.01 -13.44
N VAL A 507 29.48 -15.14 -12.76
CA VAL A 507 29.64 -14.89 -11.32
C VAL A 507 30.67 -13.77 -11.13
N PRO A 508 30.44 -12.79 -10.23
CA PRO A 508 31.42 -11.77 -9.93
C PRO A 508 32.65 -12.38 -9.25
N ASP A 509 33.85 -11.92 -9.61
CA ASP A 509 35.09 -12.43 -9.02
C ASP A 509 35.33 -11.82 -7.64
N ALA A 510 35.26 -12.66 -6.61
CA ALA A 510 35.47 -12.26 -5.22
C ALA A 510 36.95 -12.01 -4.87
N LYS A 511 37.89 -12.38 -5.75
CA LYS A 511 39.33 -12.11 -5.60
C LYS A 511 39.74 -10.81 -6.31
N ASP A 512 38.93 -10.32 -7.24
CA ASP A 512 39.18 -9.08 -7.96
C ASP A 512 38.83 -7.86 -7.07
N HIS A 513 39.81 -6.98 -6.89
CA HIS A 513 39.66 -5.79 -6.04
C HIS A 513 38.62 -4.81 -6.60
N GLY A 514 38.60 -4.61 -7.92
CA GLY A 514 37.64 -3.70 -8.56
C GLY A 514 36.19 -4.13 -8.36
N THR A 515 35.94 -5.44 -8.45
CA THR A 515 34.64 -6.06 -8.20
C THR A 515 34.21 -5.86 -6.76
N VAL A 516 35.08 -6.15 -5.78
CA VAL A 516 34.76 -5.96 -4.36
C VAL A 516 34.50 -4.48 -4.02
N VAL A 517 35.31 -3.56 -4.57
CA VAL A 517 35.12 -2.11 -4.41
C VAL A 517 33.80 -1.62 -5.03
N SER A 518 33.43 -2.13 -6.20
CA SER A 518 32.16 -1.77 -6.86
C SER A 518 30.96 -2.24 -6.03
N MET A 519 30.99 -3.47 -5.54
CA MET A 519 29.92 -4.05 -4.74
C MET A 519 29.75 -3.33 -3.39
N ILE A 520 30.84 -2.95 -2.71
CA ILE A 520 30.75 -2.21 -1.43
C ILE A 520 30.26 -0.77 -1.63
N ARG A 521 30.60 -0.13 -2.76
CA ARG A 521 30.07 1.20 -3.12
C ARG A 521 28.56 1.14 -3.39
N MET A 522 28.08 0.14 -4.13
CA MET A 522 26.64 -0.09 -4.31
C MET A 522 25.91 -0.34 -2.97
N ALA A 523 26.54 -1.07 -2.06
CA ALA A 523 25.99 -1.27 -0.70
C ALA A 523 25.99 0.02 0.13
N LEU A 524 26.96 0.92 -0.07
CA LEU A 524 27.04 2.23 0.56
C LEU A 524 25.93 3.15 0.04
N ASP A 525 25.76 3.21 -1.27
CA ASP A 525 24.76 4.04 -1.95
C ASP A 525 23.34 3.71 -1.49
N CYS A 526 23.08 2.46 -1.08
CA CYS A 526 21.81 2.07 -0.44
C CYS A 526 21.47 2.85 0.84
N TYR A 527 22.41 3.59 1.44
CA TYR A 527 22.16 4.46 2.60
C TYR A 527 21.86 5.92 2.22
N VAL A 528 22.12 6.33 0.99
CA VAL A 528 22.07 7.72 0.54
C VAL A 528 21.04 7.87 -0.59
N ASP A 529 20.47 9.07 -0.71
CA ASP A 529 19.60 9.45 -1.82
C ASP A 529 20.50 9.97 -2.97
N PRO A 530 20.36 9.48 -4.21
CA PRO A 530 21.20 9.86 -5.35
C PRO A 530 21.27 11.38 -5.59
N LYS A 531 20.27 12.13 -5.11
CA LYS A 531 20.19 13.59 -5.26
C LYS A 531 20.80 14.37 -4.09
N ARG A 532 21.39 13.68 -3.10
CA ARG A 532 22.02 14.30 -1.90
C ARG A 532 23.53 14.11 -1.90
N GLN A 533 24.25 14.96 -1.16
CA GLN A 533 25.69 14.79 -0.92
C GLN A 533 25.97 13.42 -0.28
N GLY A 534 26.87 12.64 -0.86
CA GLY A 534 27.34 11.35 -0.33
C GLY A 534 27.12 10.13 -1.24
N TRP A 535 26.41 10.27 -2.36
CA TRP A 535 26.35 9.24 -3.41
C TRP A 535 27.72 9.09 -4.09
N VAL A 536 28.20 7.87 -4.25
CA VAL A 536 29.49 7.60 -4.89
C VAL A 536 29.24 7.18 -6.34
N ASP A 537 29.88 7.85 -7.28
CA ASP A 537 29.87 7.42 -8.66
C ASP A 537 30.62 6.08 -8.78
N ILE A 538 29.87 5.03 -9.13
CA ILE A 538 30.36 3.67 -9.33
C ILE A 538 30.89 3.43 -10.76
N GLY A 539 30.99 4.50 -11.56
CA GLY A 539 31.51 4.54 -12.93
C GLY A 539 30.39 4.57 -13.98
N ASP A 540 30.71 5.07 -15.18
CA ASP A 540 29.77 5.33 -16.30
C ASP A 540 29.00 4.09 -16.82
N ASN A 541 29.33 2.89 -16.34
CA ASN A 541 28.75 1.63 -16.83
C ASN A 541 27.55 1.14 -16.00
N TRP A 542 27.16 1.85 -14.94
CA TRP A 542 26.11 1.43 -14.01
C TRP A 542 25.04 2.50 -13.79
N ASP A 543 23.80 2.16 -14.16
CA ASP A 543 22.63 3.01 -13.97
C ASP A 543 21.81 2.56 -12.74
N VAL A 544 21.29 3.54 -12.01
CA VAL A 544 20.28 3.29 -10.95
C VAL A 544 18.91 3.17 -11.61
N ASP A 545 18.52 1.93 -11.89
CA ASP A 545 17.30 1.65 -12.63
C ASP A 545 16.05 1.68 -11.73
N THR A 546 16.14 1.27 -10.44
CA THR A 546 14.96 1.23 -9.56
C THR A 546 15.30 1.47 -8.08
N GLU A 547 14.51 2.30 -7.41
CA GLU A 547 14.55 2.48 -5.95
C GLU A 547 13.71 1.42 -5.23
N ILE A 548 14.22 0.88 -4.12
CA ILE A 548 13.51 -0.10 -3.29
C ILE A 548 13.09 0.60 -1.99
N GLY A 549 11.78 0.67 -1.71
CA GLY A 549 11.22 0.93 -0.37
C GLY A 549 11.47 2.30 0.26
N TRP A 550 11.91 3.32 -0.48
CA TRP A 550 12.21 4.66 0.05
C TRP A 550 10.97 5.52 0.37
N LEU A 551 9.79 5.16 -0.14
CA LEU A 551 8.51 5.87 0.07
C LEU A 551 7.64 5.30 1.20
N GLU A 552 8.06 4.20 1.85
CA GLU A 552 7.33 3.51 2.93
C GLU A 552 8.27 3.09 4.10
N ALA A 553 7.72 2.62 5.22
CA ALA A 553 8.49 2.15 6.38
C ALA A 553 9.10 0.73 6.19
N GLY A 554 9.52 0.35 4.98
CA GLY A 554 9.93 -1.02 4.61
C GLY A 554 11.43 -1.22 4.33
N LEU A 555 11.78 -2.37 3.76
CA LEU A 555 13.15 -2.70 3.31
C LEU A 555 13.59 -1.71 2.22
N ARG A 556 14.74 -1.06 2.40
CA ARG A 556 15.26 -0.05 1.46
C ARG A 556 16.42 -0.57 0.61
N GLY A 557 16.68 0.07 -0.53
CA GLY A 557 17.78 -0.31 -1.41
C GLY A 557 17.67 0.28 -2.81
N TYR A 558 18.50 -0.23 -3.73
CA TYR A 558 18.45 0.10 -5.15
C TYR A 558 18.72 -1.13 -6.03
N VAL A 559 18.25 -1.08 -7.26
CA VAL A 559 18.63 -2.01 -8.33
C VAL A 559 19.56 -1.26 -9.28
N PHE A 560 20.80 -1.74 -9.39
CA PHE A 560 21.83 -1.21 -10.29
C PHE A 560 21.88 -2.08 -11.53
N ALA A 561 21.77 -1.49 -12.72
CA ALA A 561 21.87 -2.21 -13.98
C ALA A 561 23.12 -1.75 -14.72
N SER A 562 23.80 -2.71 -15.35
CA SER A 562 24.82 -2.39 -16.36
C SER A 562 24.17 -1.67 -17.55
N GLU A 563 24.96 -0.88 -18.29
CA GLU A 563 24.49 -0.15 -19.49
C GLU A 563 23.76 -1.05 -20.50
N ASP A 564 24.24 -2.29 -20.71
CA ASP A 564 23.61 -3.26 -21.61
C ASP A 564 22.46 -4.07 -20.97
N LYS A 565 22.17 -3.81 -19.69
CA LYS A 565 21.15 -4.45 -18.86
C LYS A 565 21.27 -5.97 -18.74
N LYS A 566 22.43 -6.55 -19.08
CA LYS A 566 22.68 -8.01 -18.96
C LYS A 566 23.17 -8.42 -17.60
N THR A 567 23.61 -7.47 -16.78
CA THR A 567 23.98 -7.69 -15.38
C THR A 567 23.24 -6.69 -14.51
N VAL A 568 22.64 -7.19 -13.43
CA VAL A 568 21.85 -6.41 -12.49
C VAL A 568 22.26 -6.77 -11.07
N VAL A 569 22.50 -5.77 -10.24
CA VAL A 569 22.85 -5.91 -8.82
C VAL A 569 21.72 -5.35 -7.96
N ILE A 570 21.19 -6.16 -7.06
CA ILE A 570 20.22 -5.71 -6.06
C ILE A 570 20.98 -5.35 -4.79
N GLY A 571 21.05 -4.06 -4.48
CA GLY A 571 21.59 -3.54 -3.24
C GLY A 571 20.49 -3.40 -2.18
N ILE A 572 20.74 -3.92 -0.98
CA ILE A 572 19.83 -3.85 0.16
C ILE A 572 20.46 -3.05 1.29
N LYS A 573 19.70 -2.07 1.78
CA LYS A 573 20.07 -1.23 2.92
C LYS A 573 20.00 -2.02 4.23
N GLY A 574 20.99 -1.82 5.10
CA GLY A 574 20.97 -2.27 6.49
C GLY A 574 20.49 -1.21 7.49
N THR A 575 20.79 -1.46 8.76
CA THR A 575 20.21 -0.73 9.90
C THR A 575 20.63 0.73 9.96
N SER A 576 19.64 1.64 10.08
CA SER A 576 19.86 3.09 10.13
C SER A 576 19.84 3.64 11.56
N LEU A 577 21.01 3.81 12.19
CA LEU A 577 21.13 4.45 13.51
C LEU A 577 22.16 5.58 13.53
N LYS A 578 21.90 6.59 14.35
CA LYS A 578 22.90 7.61 14.72
C LYS A 578 24.18 6.98 15.31
N LEU A 579 24.06 5.84 15.99
CA LEU A 579 25.21 5.11 16.57
C LEU A 579 26.16 4.54 15.49
N PHE A 580 25.65 4.26 14.30
CA PHE A 580 26.43 3.73 13.16
C PHE A 580 26.82 4.83 12.15
N GLY A 581 26.67 6.11 12.49
CA GLY A 581 27.07 7.22 11.63
C GLY A 581 26.18 7.45 10.39
N THR A 582 25.12 6.66 10.18
CA THR A 582 24.28 6.68 8.97
C THR A 582 23.03 7.55 9.06
N GLY A 583 22.77 8.18 10.21
CA GLY A 583 21.56 8.98 10.47
C GLY A 583 20.30 8.12 10.68
N GLY A 584 19.46 8.50 11.65
CA GLY A 584 18.21 7.77 11.92
C GLY A 584 17.16 8.06 10.86
N GLY A 585 16.77 7.04 10.08
CA GLY A 585 15.72 7.13 9.06
C GLY A 585 14.37 6.58 9.53
N PRO A 586 13.30 6.73 8.73
CA PRO A 586 11.93 6.34 9.09
C PRO A 586 11.73 4.82 9.32
N THR A 587 12.69 3.97 8.92
CA THR A 587 12.61 2.50 9.06
C THR A 587 13.27 1.95 10.32
N GLY A 588 13.91 2.79 11.15
CA GLY A 588 14.81 2.33 12.23
C GLY A 588 14.16 1.38 13.26
N ASN A 589 12.86 1.52 13.52
CA ASN A 589 12.13 0.61 14.41
C ASN A 589 11.95 -0.80 13.79
N ASN A 590 11.70 -0.87 12.48
CA ASN A 590 11.55 -2.13 11.75
C ASN A 590 12.90 -2.80 11.53
N ASP A 591 13.97 -2.02 11.30
CA ASP A 591 15.34 -2.54 11.23
C ASP A 591 15.69 -3.25 12.55
N LYS A 592 15.47 -2.58 13.70
CA LYS A 592 15.73 -3.13 15.03
C LYS A 592 14.94 -4.40 15.34
N MET A 593 13.66 -4.46 14.92
CA MET A 593 12.85 -5.66 15.08
C MET A 593 13.42 -6.83 14.27
N ASN A 594 13.80 -6.60 13.01
CA ASN A 594 14.35 -7.65 12.15
C ASN A 594 15.75 -8.07 12.61
N ASP A 595 16.61 -7.14 13.05
CA ASP A 595 17.89 -7.45 13.68
C ASP A 595 17.71 -8.41 14.86
N ASN A 596 16.80 -8.08 15.79
CA ASN A 596 16.55 -8.91 16.96
C ASN A 596 15.89 -10.25 16.61
N LYS A 597 15.14 -10.35 15.50
CA LYS A 597 14.58 -11.63 15.05
C LYS A 597 15.61 -12.51 14.33
N MET A 598 16.48 -11.91 13.51
CA MET A 598 17.46 -12.64 12.72
C MET A 598 18.67 -13.09 13.55
N PHE A 599 19.17 -12.22 14.43
CA PHE A 599 20.51 -12.40 15.01
C PHE A 599 20.52 -12.75 16.49
N SER A 600 19.35 -12.77 17.14
CA SER A 600 19.26 -13.21 18.52
C SER A 600 19.09 -14.72 18.65
N CYS A 601 19.56 -15.23 19.77
CA CYS A 601 19.43 -16.63 20.12
C CYS A 601 18.03 -16.96 20.63
N CYS A 602 17.39 -16.06 21.39
CA CYS A 602 16.03 -16.25 21.91
C CYS A 602 15.17 -14.98 21.85
N CYS A 603 14.73 -14.60 20.65
CA CYS A 603 13.80 -13.49 20.40
C CYS A 603 14.17 -12.17 21.10
N GLY A 604 15.43 -11.78 21.05
CA GLY A 604 15.92 -10.52 21.62
C GLY A 604 15.94 -10.50 23.15
N LYS A 605 15.71 -11.64 23.82
CA LYS A 605 15.89 -11.75 25.27
C LYS A 605 17.37 -11.89 25.56
N VAL A 606 18.01 -10.85 26.09
CA VAL A 606 19.42 -10.92 26.54
C VAL A 606 19.53 -11.03 28.06
N ASP A 607 18.70 -10.30 28.81
CA ASP A 607 18.54 -10.48 30.26
C ASP A 607 17.16 -10.02 30.76
N ARG A 608 16.99 -9.98 32.10
CA ARG A 608 15.73 -9.59 32.75
C ARG A 608 15.20 -8.20 32.38
N THR A 609 16.04 -7.28 31.93
CA THR A 609 15.68 -5.88 31.60
C THR A 609 15.13 -5.71 30.17
N TRP A 610 15.23 -6.75 29.32
CA TRP A 610 14.73 -6.73 27.95
C TRP A 610 13.40 -7.44 27.78
N TRP A 611 12.55 -6.87 26.92
CA TRP A 611 11.31 -7.50 26.46
C TRP A 611 11.56 -8.23 25.13
N PRO A 612 11.24 -9.54 25.04
CA PRO A 612 11.48 -10.29 23.82
C PRO A 612 10.54 -9.84 22.69
N VAL A 613 11.00 -9.98 21.44
CA VAL A 613 10.23 -9.66 20.22
C VAL A 613 9.28 -10.78 19.80
N CYS A 614 9.28 -11.91 20.51
CA CYS A 614 8.34 -13.01 20.35
C CYS A 614 8.13 -13.76 21.68
N GLY A 615 7.14 -14.67 21.73
CA GLY A 615 6.75 -15.42 22.94
C GLY A 615 7.56 -16.69 23.25
N CYS A 616 8.69 -16.94 22.59
CA CYS A 616 9.38 -18.25 22.66
C CYS A 616 10.35 -18.42 23.84
N TYR A 617 10.60 -17.37 24.62
CA TYR A 617 11.43 -17.45 25.83
C TYR A 617 10.71 -18.19 26.95
N MET A 618 11.37 -19.19 27.56
CA MET A 618 10.76 -20.05 28.58
C MET A 618 11.22 -19.76 30.01
N GLY A 619 12.20 -18.88 30.21
CA GLY A 619 12.81 -18.59 31.51
C GLY A 619 14.23 -19.15 31.65
N GLY A 620 15.05 -18.54 32.50
CA GLY A 620 16.46 -18.91 32.64
C GLY A 620 17.22 -18.74 31.32
N ASP A 621 17.98 -19.77 30.94
CA ASP A 621 18.67 -19.96 29.66
C ASP A 621 17.87 -20.83 28.67
N GLN A 622 16.57 -21.05 28.92
CA GLN A 622 15.73 -21.91 28.09
C GLN A 622 14.92 -21.15 27.03
N CYS A 623 14.91 -21.68 25.81
CA CYS A 623 14.12 -21.15 24.70
C CYS A 623 13.48 -22.27 23.89
N ASN A 624 12.23 -22.08 23.46
CA ASN A 624 11.52 -23.09 22.67
C ASN A 624 11.94 -23.02 21.19
N GLN A 625 12.65 -24.04 20.70
CA GLN A 625 13.17 -24.03 19.34
C GLN A 625 12.07 -24.09 18.28
N GLN A 626 11.04 -24.90 18.51
CA GLN A 626 9.93 -25.04 17.55
C GLN A 626 9.14 -23.73 17.43
N CYS A 627 8.94 -23.03 18.54
CA CYS A 627 8.30 -21.72 18.57
C CYS A 627 9.11 -20.70 17.75
N LEU A 628 10.44 -20.67 17.91
CA LEU A 628 11.31 -19.75 17.15
C LEU A 628 11.21 -19.99 15.64
N VAL A 629 11.18 -21.27 15.23
CA VAL A 629 10.96 -21.66 13.84
C VAL A 629 9.59 -21.20 13.36
N ASN A 630 8.54 -21.46 14.14
CA ASN A 630 7.17 -21.11 13.78
C ASN A 630 6.96 -19.59 13.67
N ASP A 631 7.54 -18.79 14.57
CA ASP A 631 7.43 -17.32 14.54
C ASP A 631 8.07 -16.74 13.26
N LEU A 632 9.28 -17.20 12.93
CA LEU A 632 9.99 -16.75 11.73
C LEU A 632 9.30 -17.20 10.44
N GLN A 633 8.76 -18.42 10.42
CA GLN A 633 8.01 -18.93 9.27
C GLN A 633 6.64 -18.24 9.11
N ALA A 634 5.94 -17.95 10.20
CA ALA A 634 4.71 -17.16 10.17
C ALA A 634 4.95 -15.76 9.59
N ASP A 635 6.00 -15.06 10.03
CA ASP A 635 6.38 -13.75 9.47
C ASP A 635 6.70 -13.83 7.97
N ARG A 636 7.31 -14.93 7.51
CA ARG A 636 7.57 -15.18 6.07
C ARG A 636 6.26 -15.34 5.32
N ASP A 637 5.37 -16.18 5.83
CA ASP A 637 4.13 -16.57 5.15
C ASP A 637 3.12 -15.40 5.12
N GLU A 638 3.08 -14.58 6.16
CA GLU A 638 2.33 -13.32 6.21
C GLU A 638 2.99 -12.19 5.38
N GLY A 639 4.24 -12.39 4.96
CA GLY A 639 5.00 -11.47 4.15
C GLY A 639 5.36 -10.17 4.88
N LYS A 640 5.72 -10.29 6.16
CA LYS A 640 6.08 -9.20 7.09
C LYS A 640 7.59 -9.13 7.38
N SER A 641 8.34 -10.21 7.20
CA SER A 641 9.80 -10.22 7.42
C SER A 641 10.57 -9.55 6.28
N TYR A 642 11.72 -8.96 6.58
CA TYR A 642 12.63 -8.42 5.56
C TYR A 642 13.10 -9.48 4.57
N TYR A 643 13.29 -10.72 5.02
CA TYR A 643 13.53 -11.88 4.13
C TYR A 643 12.41 -12.04 3.08
N SER A 644 11.15 -12.03 3.51
CA SER A 644 10.02 -12.19 2.59
C SER A 644 9.89 -11.03 1.60
N ILE A 645 10.23 -9.81 2.03
CA ILE A 645 10.24 -8.61 1.18
C ILE A 645 11.40 -8.71 0.18
N GLY A 646 12.60 -9.13 0.61
CA GLY A 646 13.76 -9.33 -0.27
C GLY A 646 13.51 -10.36 -1.37
N LEU A 647 12.84 -11.49 -1.07
CA LEU A 647 12.46 -12.47 -2.10
C LEU A 647 11.56 -11.88 -3.18
N LYS A 648 10.67 -10.95 -2.80
CA LYS A 648 9.79 -10.28 -3.74
C LYS A 648 10.52 -9.25 -4.58
N VAL A 649 11.49 -8.54 -4.00
CA VAL A 649 12.39 -7.65 -4.75
C VAL A 649 13.19 -8.45 -5.80
N LEU A 650 13.69 -9.61 -5.42
CA LEU A 650 14.40 -10.50 -6.33
C LEU A 650 13.51 -10.99 -7.49
N GLU A 651 12.26 -11.39 -7.19
CA GLU A 651 11.29 -11.75 -8.21
C GLU A 651 10.90 -10.54 -9.10
N ALA A 652 10.84 -9.33 -8.54
CA ALA A 652 10.64 -8.08 -9.28
C ALA A 652 11.72 -7.87 -10.32
N THR A 653 12.94 -7.96 -9.84
CA THR A 653 14.14 -7.69 -10.62
C THR A 653 14.23 -8.70 -11.76
N LYS A 654 14.01 -9.98 -11.48
CA LYS A 654 13.95 -11.00 -12.53
C LYS A 654 12.85 -10.73 -13.57
N ASN A 655 11.70 -10.21 -13.15
CA ASN A 655 10.63 -9.90 -14.09
C ASN A 655 10.90 -8.65 -14.94
N LEU A 656 11.68 -7.69 -14.41
CA LEU A 656 12.10 -6.49 -15.15
C LEU A 656 13.27 -6.81 -16.09
N PHE A 657 14.14 -7.72 -15.68
CA PHE A 657 15.35 -8.11 -16.40
C PHE A 657 15.39 -9.65 -16.56
N PRO A 658 14.50 -10.22 -17.40
CA PRO A 658 14.32 -11.68 -17.51
C PRO A 658 15.57 -12.42 -17.95
N ASP A 659 16.42 -11.76 -18.73
CA ASP A 659 17.63 -12.33 -19.32
C ASP A 659 18.92 -11.87 -18.63
N ALA A 660 18.81 -11.09 -17.55
CA ALA A 660 19.98 -10.57 -16.85
C ALA A 660 20.55 -11.56 -15.83
N ASN A 661 21.88 -11.51 -15.67
CA ASN A 661 22.56 -12.10 -14.53
C ASN A 661 22.31 -11.23 -13.30
N ILE A 662 21.66 -11.80 -12.27
CA ILE A 662 21.32 -11.08 -11.04
C ILE A 662 22.35 -11.39 -9.95
N TRP A 663 22.91 -10.34 -9.35
CA TRP A 663 23.77 -10.42 -8.17
C TRP A 663 23.14 -9.64 -7.01
N LEU A 664 23.58 -9.95 -5.79
CA LEU A 664 23.02 -9.38 -4.57
C LEU A 664 24.11 -8.73 -3.73
N THR A 665 23.79 -7.61 -3.10
CA THR A 665 24.68 -6.97 -2.14
C THR A 665 23.96 -6.25 -1.01
N GLY A 666 24.68 -6.00 0.07
CA GLY A 666 24.17 -5.24 1.20
C GLY A 666 25.17 -5.17 2.34
N HIS A 667 24.90 -4.26 3.27
CA HIS A 667 25.70 -4.05 4.48
C HIS A 667 24.90 -4.31 5.74
N SER A 668 25.55 -4.87 6.78
CA SER A 668 24.92 -5.15 8.07
C SER A 668 23.65 -6.00 7.88
N LEU A 669 22.50 -5.63 8.48
CA LEU A 669 21.20 -6.31 8.26
C LEU A 669 20.87 -6.53 6.77
N GLY A 670 21.18 -5.57 5.90
CA GLY A 670 20.89 -5.66 4.47
C GLY A 670 21.69 -6.75 3.78
N GLY A 671 22.93 -6.99 4.23
CA GLY A 671 23.75 -8.07 3.70
C GLY A 671 23.28 -9.45 4.16
N SER A 672 22.87 -9.63 5.41
CA SER A 672 22.26 -10.91 5.85
C SER A 672 20.91 -11.19 5.17
N VAL A 673 20.15 -10.16 4.83
CA VAL A 673 18.94 -10.34 3.98
C VAL A 673 19.36 -10.76 2.57
N ALA A 674 20.39 -10.13 1.99
CA ALA A 674 20.90 -10.48 0.67
C ALA A 674 21.43 -11.93 0.60
N SER A 675 22.21 -12.39 1.59
CA SER A 675 22.73 -13.77 1.62
C SER A 675 21.62 -14.81 1.77
N THR A 676 20.60 -14.54 2.59
CA THR A 676 19.50 -15.47 2.85
C THR A 676 18.53 -15.57 1.66
N ILE A 677 18.27 -14.48 0.93
CA ILE A 677 17.54 -14.56 -0.35
C ILE A 677 18.41 -15.18 -1.45
N GLY A 678 19.72 -14.90 -1.44
CA GLY A 678 20.71 -15.44 -2.35
C GLY A 678 20.74 -16.96 -2.30
N ILE A 679 20.90 -17.54 -1.12
CA ILE A 679 20.88 -19.01 -0.96
C ILE A 679 19.55 -19.66 -1.36
N THR A 680 18.43 -18.96 -1.18
CA THR A 680 17.08 -19.48 -1.50
C THR A 680 16.90 -19.74 -3.01
N LYS A 681 17.55 -18.95 -3.86
CA LYS A 681 17.45 -19.04 -5.32
C LYS A 681 18.79 -19.29 -6.01
N GLY A 682 19.85 -19.41 -5.22
CA GLY A 682 21.22 -19.64 -5.60
C GLY A 682 22.05 -18.41 -5.99
N TYR A 683 21.50 -17.19 -6.06
CA TYR A 683 22.19 -16.06 -6.71
C TYR A 683 23.52 -15.65 -6.03
N PRO A 684 24.53 -15.22 -6.83
CA PRO A 684 25.78 -14.67 -6.31
C PRO A 684 25.53 -13.49 -5.37
N THR A 685 26.13 -13.53 -4.18
CA THR A 685 25.90 -12.54 -3.13
C THR A 685 27.20 -12.08 -2.49
N PHE A 686 27.42 -10.77 -2.45
CA PHE A 686 28.54 -10.14 -1.75
C PHE A 686 28.00 -9.28 -0.64
N THR A 687 28.36 -9.59 0.58
CA THR A 687 27.85 -8.90 1.76
C THR A 687 29.00 -8.24 2.53
N PHE A 688 28.70 -7.14 3.19
CA PHE A 688 29.71 -6.33 3.88
C PHE A 688 29.32 -6.16 5.34
N GLN A 689 30.21 -6.54 6.25
CA GLN A 689 30.03 -6.42 7.70
C GLN A 689 28.67 -6.97 8.20
N SER A 690 28.17 -8.03 7.58
CA SER A 690 26.88 -8.61 7.97
C SER A 690 27.02 -9.38 9.29
N PRO A 691 26.03 -9.39 10.19
CA PRO A 691 26.00 -10.31 11.32
C PRO A 691 25.82 -11.77 10.87
N GLY A 692 26.16 -12.72 11.75
CA GLY A 692 26.07 -14.15 11.45
C GLY A 692 24.64 -14.59 11.09
N ASP A 693 24.48 -15.24 9.94
CA ASP A 693 23.19 -15.54 9.31
C ASP A 693 22.87 -17.04 9.21
N VAL A 694 23.80 -17.93 9.58
CA VAL A 694 23.61 -19.39 9.53
C VAL A 694 22.45 -19.84 10.41
N ARG A 695 22.37 -19.34 11.65
CA ARG A 695 21.32 -19.74 12.60
C ARG A 695 19.92 -19.37 12.10
N PHE A 696 19.78 -18.18 11.52
CA PHE A 696 18.55 -17.75 10.89
C PHE A 696 18.20 -18.66 9.69
N ALA A 697 19.17 -18.93 8.81
CA ALA A 697 18.96 -19.79 7.65
C ALA A 697 18.54 -21.22 8.03
N GLN A 698 19.09 -21.78 9.12
CA GLN A 698 18.67 -23.08 9.67
C GLN A 698 17.22 -23.06 10.17
N ARG A 699 16.84 -22.01 10.94
CA ARG A 699 15.45 -21.86 11.44
C ARG A 699 14.44 -21.69 10.31
N MET A 700 14.85 -21.03 9.24
CA MET A 700 14.07 -20.85 8.02
C MET A 700 14.08 -22.08 7.10
N SER A 701 14.79 -23.15 7.49
CA SER A 701 14.97 -24.39 6.71
C SER A 701 15.57 -24.17 5.32
N LEU A 702 16.44 -23.15 5.19
CA LEU A 702 17.16 -22.85 3.94
C LEU A 702 18.42 -23.71 3.80
N VAL A 703 18.99 -24.13 4.93
CA VAL A 703 20.17 -24.99 5.01
C VAL A 703 19.96 -26.10 6.03
N LYS A 704 20.73 -27.18 5.87
CA LYS A 704 20.77 -28.27 6.85
C LYS A 704 21.41 -27.80 8.18
N PRO A 705 21.10 -28.45 9.31
CA PRO A 705 21.62 -28.08 10.63
C PRO A 705 23.15 -28.15 10.76
N GLU A 706 23.81 -29.01 10.00
CA GLU A 706 25.27 -29.16 9.99
C GLU A 706 25.80 -28.89 8.59
N LEU A 707 26.57 -27.80 8.44
CA LEU A 707 27.21 -27.41 7.20
C LEU A 707 28.67 -27.86 7.21
N SER A 708 29.05 -28.73 6.27
CA SER A 708 30.45 -29.09 6.05
C SER A 708 31.19 -28.00 5.29
N GLU A 709 32.52 -28.05 5.33
CA GLU A 709 33.38 -27.18 4.51
C GLU A 709 32.99 -27.19 3.02
N HIS A 710 32.66 -28.39 2.53
CA HIS A 710 32.24 -28.61 1.15
C HIS A 710 30.90 -27.94 0.83
N ASP A 711 29.95 -27.94 1.78
CA ASP A 711 28.66 -27.28 1.59
C ASP A 711 28.83 -25.76 1.52
N LEU A 712 29.68 -25.19 2.39
CA LEU A 712 29.96 -23.75 2.45
C LEU A 712 30.71 -23.26 1.21
N LYS A 713 31.70 -24.01 0.72
CA LYS A 713 32.48 -23.66 -0.49
C LYS A 713 31.64 -23.62 -1.78
N LYS A 714 30.48 -24.29 -1.80
CA LYS A 714 29.59 -24.33 -2.97
C LYS A 714 28.62 -23.16 -3.06
N LEU A 715 28.40 -22.45 -1.97
CA LEU A 715 27.53 -21.29 -1.97
C LEU A 715 28.26 -20.12 -2.65
N PRO A 716 27.65 -19.46 -3.65
CA PRO A 716 28.22 -18.25 -4.25
C PRO A 716 27.95 -17.04 -3.35
N ILE A 717 28.36 -17.15 -2.08
CA ILE A 717 28.14 -16.14 -1.04
C ILE A 717 29.50 -15.82 -0.42
N TRP A 718 29.88 -14.54 -0.47
CA TRP A 718 31.12 -14.02 0.09
C TRP A 718 30.81 -12.91 1.09
N GLN A 719 31.28 -13.11 2.31
CA GLN A 719 31.00 -12.27 3.47
C GLN A 719 32.26 -11.51 3.85
N PHE A 720 32.34 -10.25 3.44
CA PHE A 720 33.48 -9.39 3.68
C PHE A 720 33.35 -8.70 5.03
N GLY A 721 34.39 -8.75 5.86
CA GLY A 721 34.42 -8.04 7.14
C GLY A 721 35.85 -7.85 7.63
N HIS A 722 36.01 -7.31 8.84
CA HIS A 722 37.33 -7.09 9.40
C HIS A 722 37.37 -7.28 10.92
N THR A 723 38.53 -7.62 11.46
CA THR A 723 38.66 -8.09 12.87
C THR A 723 38.34 -7.04 13.93
N ALA A 724 38.31 -5.75 13.57
CA ALA A 724 37.93 -4.66 14.46
C ALA A 724 36.42 -4.37 14.48
N ASP A 725 35.62 -4.99 13.60
CA ASP A 725 34.16 -4.88 13.61
C ASP A 725 33.53 -5.88 14.60
N PRO A 726 32.97 -5.42 15.73
CA PRO A 726 32.39 -6.32 16.71
C PRO A 726 31.06 -6.94 16.26
N VAL A 727 30.36 -6.39 15.27
CA VAL A 727 29.10 -6.97 14.77
C VAL A 727 29.39 -8.15 13.85
N PHE A 728 30.29 -7.97 12.86
CA PHE A 728 30.71 -9.05 11.96
C PHE A 728 31.40 -10.20 12.71
N MET A 729 32.25 -9.87 13.69
CA MET A 729 32.93 -10.85 14.53
C MET A 729 32.01 -11.46 15.60
N GLY A 730 30.78 -10.96 15.75
CA GLY A 730 29.81 -11.40 16.75
C GLY A 730 30.24 -11.18 18.20
N THR A 731 31.09 -10.18 18.46
CA THR A 731 31.52 -9.76 19.81
C THR A 731 30.72 -8.57 20.36
N CYS A 732 29.83 -7.96 19.56
CA CYS A 732 28.91 -6.91 20.00
C CYS A 732 27.70 -7.48 20.76
N ASN A 733 27.98 -8.26 21.81
CA ASN A 733 26.97 -8.96 22.61
C ASN A 733 27.17 -8.70 24.11
N GLY A 734 26.14 -9.01 24.90
CA GLY A 734 26.17 -8.93 26.36
C GLY A 734 26.11 -7.51 26.95
N PRO A 735 25.95 -7.39 28.30
CA PRO A 735 25.57 -6.13 28.96
C PRO A 735 26.58 -4.98 28.85
N ALA A 736 27.85 -5.29 28.57
CA ALA A 736 28.91 -4.30 28.43
C ALA A 736 29.04 -3.75 26.99
N SER A 737 28.30 -4.30 26.02
CA SER A 737 28.39 -3.87 24.62
C SER A 737 27.50 -2.67 24.31
N THR A 738 27.93 -1.90 23.32
CA THR A 738 27.16 -0.77 22.78
C THR A 738 25.91 -1.23 22.04
N CYS A 739 25.95 -2.38 21.35
CA CYS A 739 24.77 -2.98 20.70
C CYS A 739 23.69 -3.32 21.73
N TYR A 740 24.08 -3.95 22.84
CA TYR A 740 23.18 -4.20 23.96
C TYR A 740 22.58 -2.90 24.50
N SER A 741 23.40 -1.89 24.78
CA SER A 741 22.89 -0.61 25.32
C SER A 741 21.95 0.12 24.34
N ALA A 742 22.08 -0.14 23.03
CA ALA A 742 21.20 0.38 21.99
C ALA A 742 19.95 -0.49 21.73
N GLY A 743 19.84 -1.64 22.39
CA GLY A 743 18.71 -2.57 22.28
C GLY A 743 18.79 -3.55 21.10
N TYR A 744 19.99 -3.86 20.62
CA TYR A 744 20.26 -4.86 19.59
C TYR A 744 20.85 -6.15 20.20
N ALA A 745 20.17 -7.26 19.98
CA ALA A 745 20.57 -8.59 20.43
C ALA A 745 21.27 -9.34 19.29
N LEU A 746 22.53 -8.97 19.04
CA LEU A 746 23.37 -9.54 17.98
C LEU A 746 24.25 -10.66 18.55
N GLU A 747 23.66 -11.83 18.80
CA GLU A 747 24.30 -12.95 19.50
C GLU A 747 24.95 -13.99 18.55
N THR A 748 24.75 -13.83 17.24
CA THR A 748 25.19 -14.75 16.19
C THR A 748 26.46 -14.26 15.48
N LYS A 749 27.32 -15.21 15.08
CA LYS A 749 28.65 -14.96 14.47
C LYS A 749 28.98 -15.90 13.30
N CYS A 750 28.16 -16.93 13.05
CA CYS A 750 28.41 -17.90 11.99
C CYS A 750 27.82 -17.44 10.66
N HIS A 751 28.63 -17.46 9.60
CA HIS A 751 28.28 -16.89 8.29
C HIS A 751 28.07 -17.95 7.21
N LEU A 752 27.08 -17.73 6.33
CA LEU A 752 26.86 -18.51 5.13
C LEU A 752 27.96 -18.27 4.10
N GLY A 753 28.39 -19.34 3.41
CA GLY A 753 29.38 -19.26 2.34
C GLY A 753 30.81 -19.12 2.85
N ARG A 754 31.56 -18.17 2.28
CA ARG A 754 32.97 -17.90 2.63
C ARG A 754 33.09 -16.55 3.33
N THR A 755 33.91 -16.44 4.36
CA THR A 755 34.26 -15.17 5.00
C THR A 755 35.60 -14.67 4.47
N CYS A 756 35.65 -13.40 4.07
CA CYS A 756 36.83 -12.71 3.59
C CYS A 756 37.19 -11.63 4.63
N ILE A 757 38.16 -11.93 5.50
CA ILE A 757 38.40 -11.15 6.72
C ILE A 757 39.69 -10.35 6.62
N TYR A 758 39.57 -9.02 6.67
CA TYR A 758 40.71 -8.12 6.77
C TYR A 758 41.18 -8.02 8.23
N ASP A 759 42.42 -8.41 8.54
CA ASP A 759 42.92 -8.42 9.92
C ASP A 759 43.40 -7.04 10.42
N THR A 760 42.47 -6.11 10.54
CA THR A 760 42.72 -4.74 11.03
C THR A 760 43.29 -4.65 12.46
N VAL A 761 43.02 -5.64 13.32
CA VAL A 761 43.50 -5.62 14.73
C VAL A 761 44.97 -5.99 14.80
N SER A 762 45.38 -7.12 14.21
CA SER A 762 46.78 -7.56 14.29
C SER A 762 47.68 -6.74 13.37
N GLU A 763 47.22 -6.39 12.17
CA GLU A 763 48.03 -5.70 11.16
C GLU A 763 48.10 -4.19 11.38
N LEU A 764 47.00 -3.55 11.79
CA LEU A 764 46.91 -2.09 11.92
C LEU A 764 46.81 -1.61 13.37
N GLY A 765 46.76 -2.53 14.35
CA GLY A 765 46.63 -2.18 15.77
C GLY A 765 45.26 -1.58 16.14
N TRP A 766 44.23 -1.77 15.31
CA TRP A 766 42.90 -1.23 15.58
C TRP A 766 42.29 -1.92 16.82
N ARG A 767 41.46 -1.17 17.54
CA ARG A 767 40.64 -1.74 18.63
C ARG A 767 39.28 -2.12 18.10
N GLN A 768 38.72 -3.21 18.61
CA GLN A 768 37.32 -3.54 18.35
C GLN A 768 36.43 -2.44 18.89
N THR A 769 35.63 -1.83 18.00
CA THR A 769 34.73 -0.75 18.37
C THR A 769 33.58 -0.63 17.39
N ILE A 770 32.43 -0.14 17.85
CA ILE A 770 31.22 -0.08 17.03
C ILE A 770 31.33 0.90 15.86
N GLN A 771 32.21 1.90 15.95
CA GLN A 771 32.54 2.81 14.85
C GLN A 771 33.28 2.10 13.71
N ALA A 772 33.90 0.95 13.98
CA ALA A 772 34.55 0.15 12.95
C ALA A 772 33.51 -0.56 12.06
N HIS A 773 32.29 -0.81 12.56
CA HIS A 773 31.17 -1.39 11.81
C HIS A 773 30.56 -0.46 10.75
N THR A 774 30.99 0.80 10.64
CA THR A 774 30.38 1.68 9.62
C THR A 774 30.89 1.30 8.24
N ILE A 775 29.99 1.25 7.26
CA ILE A 775 30.36 0.99 5.86
C ILE A 775 31.40 1.97 5.32
N PHE A 776 31.40 3.22 5.79
CA PHE A 776 32.44 4.22 5.47
C PHE A 776 33.83 3.85 6.01
N THR A 777 33.89 3.25 7.20
CA THR A 777 35.16 2.72 7.72
C THR A 777 35.63 1.56 6.87
N PHE A 778 34.72 0.65 6.51
CA PHE A 778 35.09 -0.58 5.82
C PHE A 778 35.44 -0.38 4.35
N ILE A 779 34.75 0.49 3.63
CA ILE A 779 35.14 0.85 2.26
C ILE A 779 36.58 1.41 2.23
N ASN A 780 36.96 2.21 3.21
CA ASN A 780 38.33 2.71 3.33
C ASN A 780 39.34 1.58 3.60
N VAL A 781 38.97 0.56 4.39
CA VAL A 781 39.79 -0.65 4.57
C VAL A 781 39.96 -1.39 3.25
N VAL A 782 38.87 -1.67 2.53
CA VAL A 782 38.88 -2.40 1.26
C VAL A 782 39.68 -1.66 0.18
N GLU A 783 39.45 -0.35 0.02
CA GLU A 783 40.11 0.44 -1.02
C GLU A 783 41.61 0.62 -0.79
N ASN A 784 42.04 0.69 0.49
CA ASN A 784 43.43 1.06 0.84
C ASN A 784 44.22 -0.07 1.50
N TRP A 785 43.68 -1.30 1.58
CA TRP A 785 44.29 -2.40 2.33
C TRP A 785 45.75 -2.66 1.97
N GLN A 786 46.06 -2.71 0.67
CA GLN A 786 47.42 -2.93 0.17
C GLN A 786 48.39 -1.84 0.64
N ASN A 787 47.95 -0.57 0.63
CA ASN A 787 48.74 0.57 1.10
C ASN A 787 48.93 0.51 2.62
N MET A 788 47.89 0.14 3.37
CA MET A 788 47.91 0.03 4.82
C MET A 788 48.81 -1.10 5.32
N THR A 789 48.97 -2.18 4.53
CA THR A 789 49.71 -3.39 4.92
C THR A 789 51.07 -3.55 4.21
N GLN A 790 51.54 -2.51 3.51
CA GLN A 790 52.83 -2.49 2.82
C GLN A 790 52.97 -3.57 1.73
N GLY A 791 51.91 -3.81 0.95
CA GLY A 791 51.99 -4.61 -0.28
C GLY A 791 51.61 -6.09 -0.17
N ARG A 792 50.90 -6.52 0.88
CA ARG A 792 50.26 -7.87 0.91
C ARG A 792 49.04 -7.93 -0.02
N GLU A 793 48.44 -9.12 -0.15
CA GLU A 793 47.25 -9.39 -0.99
C GLU A 793 46.22 -8.26 -0.96
N ILE A 794 45.76 -7.84 -2.14
CA ILE A 794 44.89 -6.68 -2.31
C ILE A 794 43.49 -6.94 -1.75
N VAL A 795 43.01 -8.19 -1.85
CA VAL A 795 41.73 -8.66 -1.30
C VAL A 795 41.99 -9.78 -0.29
N ALA A 796 41.30 -9.74 0.85
CA ALA A 796 41.46 -10.75 1.89
C ALA A 796 41.02 -12.16 1.40
N PRO A 797 41.75 -13.24 1.76
CA PRO A 797 41.36 -14.61 1.43
C PRO A 797 39.96 -14.96 1.95
N CYS A 798 39.14 -15.52 1.07
CA CYS A 798 37.78 -15.96 1.38
C CYS A 798 37.77 -17.45 1.77
N LEU A 799 37.59 -17.77 3.05
CA LEU A 799 37.63 -19.13 3.58
C LEU A 799 36.27 -19.54 4.16
N PRO A 800 35.83 -20.80 4.01
CA PRO A 800 34.64 -21.29 4.69
C PRO A 800 34.88 -21.34 6.21
N GLN A 801 33.88 -20.96 6.99
CA GLN A 801 33.94 -21.01 8.44
C GLN A 801 33.45 -22.37 8.95
N THR A 802 34.35 -23.36 8.99
CA THR A 802 34.06 -24.67 9.60
C THR A 802 34.15 -24.58 11.12
N ASP A 803 33.30 -25.29 11.85
CA ASP A 803 33.29 -25.35 13.32
C ASP A 803 32.82 -24.09 14.07
N CYS A 804 32.01 -23.25 13.41
CA CYS A 804 31.34 -22.16 14.09
C CYS A 804 30.06 -22.61 14.81
N GLN A 805 29.91 -22.21 16.09
CA GLN A 805 28.70 -22.43 16.87
C GLN A 805 28.14 -21.10 17.39
N ASP A 806 26.85 -20.89 17.15
CA ASP A 806 26.05 -19.81 17.70
C ASP A 806 25.27 -20.27 18.94
N CYS A 807 24.95 -19.34 19.83
CA CYS A 807 23.98 -19.55 20.90
C CYS A 807 24.32 -20.67 21.91
N THR A 808 25.60 -20.95 22.16
CA THR A 808 26.03 -22.00 23.10
C THR A 808 25.63 -21.76 24.55
N GLN A 809 25.23 -20.53 24.89
CA GLN A 809 24.72 -20.14 26.21
C GLN A 809 23.22 -20.43 26.39
N TRP A 810 22.52 -20.90 25.36
CA TRP A 810 21.07 -21.17 25.38
C TRP A 810 20.78 -22.67 25.31
N ASN A 811 19.85 -23.12 26.16
CA ASN A 811 19.29 -24.45 26.13
C ASN A 811 17.99 -24.45 25.32
N PHE A 812 18.04 -25.01 24.12
CA PHE A 812 16.91 -25.08 23.20
C PHE A 812 16.07 -26.34 23.48
N VAL A 813 14.83 -26.14 23.93
CA VAL A 813 13.86 -27.19 24.30
C VAL A 813 12.88 -27.44 23.17
#